data_AF-A0A1E4FA69-F1
#
_entry.id   AF-A0A1E4FA69-F1
#
_cell.length_a   1.000
_cell.length_b   1.000
_cell.length_c   1.000
_cell.angle_alpha   90.00
_cell.angle_beta   90.00
_cell.angle_gamma   90.00
#
_symmetry.space_group_name_H-M   'P 1'
#
loop_
_entity.id
_entity.type
_entity.pdbx_description
1 polymer ?
#
loop_
_entity_poly.entity_id
_entity_poly.type
_entity_poly.pdbx_seq_one_letter_code
_entity_poly.pdbx_strand_id
1 'polypeptide(L)'
;MLLVQTADEVLCVPEGEVASVMPVFPDRWRVVLGDGRVGHRTGAVPEGPWLALGDGWVRPEWLRREGDFWVDPGDYRYAYEPLGESPLLEQEDDGLPAGLLTVESRDGDWFWCTETGEFPSDLKRAQLLDLYPQLALVSEKLLVYLPRVRRLRPGDGCGYLWLDQGLQLRTAHSLYYNLAARFGLETFATIDPSVPSTMWKMREFHYDLTSAEPERILRDCPSELLFCQQLFWQAAAQFARGQVNESARDMAGFAQWVLRAARRCGFEMTDQRIYRWVQLVVQDQGLLRQRQLGLAEQNRERRLTGSRRPYVVLLAPARRLEEAREAAQQAGISLLITGNRGRLPLEYLASELTGPLHLIAWEIPAADARSARQGFAQLGLESPCAPHALDDLGELKRLLSGLTKPQEVRREPLRRIPLEGFEELYFADPEEIESWVPSPPGRWRVELKDGRVYHHPGPPDARSGGERSRVLWLEERGDQAFWLWEDGSETTAELPFLEAGQQHPDLIRISKQRWVNFQRIRWGRFKKFCLDTGEEFRTPEGLLGKQLRDHLGILSATEVSADPHGLRALQLRDYPYEILRASAEQLRADFADLNALVGNVIWQVACGRYRYADTFSGFFYRPLQAILYRAGYLTRTQVRQPLRSEAAKLKLYYHFCVLLNRMVRQYRLFNYREFGFKDAFPGNRMVGTIQPQRILLVEKGDKLRRNALRLGRELGMSVVFLKGMPSLLHTEYFVYALREVWPGPVEIFFYGDFDHAGWDIGPAFRDQLRFLGVDCIRLERLVLPSCFGAEEAMLCSRPLVADAANYQSRIERFVRESGGVQGLARGIHANWLQPFGRVQERLEELLG
;
A
#
# COMPACT_ATOMS: atom_id res chain seq x y z
N MET A 1 -1.24 0.78 -11.94
CA MET A 1 -1.35 -0.70 -11.92
C MET A 1 -2.03 -1.09 -10.63
N LEU A 2 -3.09 -1.87 -10.72
CA LEU A 2 -3.89 -2.36 -9.61
C LEU A 2 -3.44 -3.75 -9.16
N LEU A 3 -3.24 -3.95 -7.86
CA LEU A 3 -3.05 -5.28 -7.28
C LEU A 3 -4.40 -5.90 -6.95
N VAL A 4 -4.57 -7.17 -7.33
CA VAL A 4 -5.81 -7.92 -7.16
C VAL A 4 -5.49 -9.31 -6.62
N GLN A 5 -6.03 -9.68 -5.47
CA GLN A 5 -5.85 -11.00 -4.88
C GLN A 5 -6.93 -11.96 -5.36
N THR A 6 -6.51 -13.04 -6.01
CA THR A 6 -7.38 -14.19 -6.32
C THR A 6 -7.26 -15.25 -5.23
N ALA A 7 -7.98 -16.37 -5.38
CA ALA A 7 -7.91 -17.51 -4.48
C ALA A 7 -6.48 -18.08 -4.29
N ASP A 8 -5.65 -17.99 -5.33
CA ASP A 8 -4.37 -18.71 -5.41
C ASP A 8 -3.16 -17.81 -5.67
N GLU A 9 -3.37 -16.57 -6.11
CA GLU A 9 -2.28 -15.68 -6.54
C GLU A 9 -2.63 -14.20 -6.44
N VAL A 10 -1.59 -13.36 -6.33
CA VAL A 10 -1.71 -11.91 -6.51
C VAL A 10 -1.55 -11.59 -7.99
N LEU A 11 -2.51 -10.88 -8.55
CA LEU A 11 -2.47 -10.36 -9.91
C LEU A 11 -2.00 -8.91 -9.91
N CYS A 12 -1.23 -8.59 -10.93
CA CYS A 12 -0.75 -7.26 -11.24
C CYS A 12 -1.46 -6.81 -12.52
N VAL A 13 -2.42 -5.89 -12.40
CA VAL A 13 -3.39 -5.61 -13.46
C VAL A 13 -3.33 -4.14 -13.86
N PRO A 14 -3.10 -3.81 -15.14
CA PRO A 14 -3.30 -2.46 -15.65
C PRO A 14 -4.74 -2.00 -15.39
N GLU A 15 -4.91 -0.76 -14.96
CA GLU A 15 -6.25 -0.22 -14.64
C GLU A 15 -7.20 -0.33 -15.84
N GLY A 16 -6.65 -0.25 -17.05
CA GLY A 16 -7.44 -0.38 -18.26
C GLY A 16 -8.02 -1.77 -18.52
N GLU A 17 -7.45 -2.81 -17.92
CA GLU A 17 -7.93 -4.18 -18.03
C GLU A 17 -8.94 -4.55 -16.93
N VAL A 18 -9.28 -3.60 -16.06
CA VAL A 18 -10.29 -3.80 -15.02
C VAL A 18 -11.65 -3.40 -15.58
N ALA A 19 -12.56 -4.37 -15.65
CA ALA A 19 -13.92 -4.18 -16.12
C ALA A 19 -14.83 -3.56 -15.05
N SER A 20 -14.71 -4.02 -13.80
CA SER A 20 -15.50 -3.50 -12.69
C SER A 20 -14.76 -3.58 -11.36
N VAL A 21 -15.05 -2.62 -10.49
CA VAL A 21 -14.65 -2.56 -9.09
C VAL A 21 -15.91 -2.30 -8.26
N MET A 22 -16.31 -3.27 -7.46
CA MET A 22 -17.57 -3.21 -6.71
C MET A 22 -17.32 -3.43 -5.24
N PRO A 23 -17.96 -2.69 -4.33
CA PRO A 23 -17.86 -2.99 -2.91
C PRO A 23 -18.48 -4.36 -2.68
N VAL A 24 -17.77 -5.18 -1.90
CA VAL A 24 -18.21 -6.51 -1.52
C VAL A 24 -17.98 -6.70 -0.02
N PHE A 25 -18.93 -7.38 0.59
CA PHE A 25 -18.88 -7.68 2.01
C PHE A 25 -17.65 -8.53 2.38
N PRO A 26 -17.15 -8.47 3.63
CA PRO A 26 -17.11 -7.28 4.47
C PRO A 26 -15.94 -6.40 4.04
N ASP A 27 -16.20 -5.13 3.75
CA ASP A 27 -15.17 -4.08 3.56
C ASP A 27 -14.07 -4.44 2.54
N ARG A 28 -14.44 -5.10 1.44
CA ARG A 28 -13.55 -5.44 0.31
C ARG A 28 -14.06 -4.83 -0.98
N TRP A 29 -13.22 -4.85 -1.98
CA TRP A 29 -13.58 -4.54 -3.36
C TRP A 29 -13.46 -5.82 -4.20
N ARG A 30 -14.56 -6.26 -4.81
CA ARG A 30 -14.56 -7.24 -5.90
C ARG A 30 -14.03 -6.54 -7.15
N VAL A 31 -12.99 -7.11 -7.75
CA VAL A 31 -12.37 -6.59 -8.97
C VAL A 31 -12.54 -7.63 -10.06
N VAL A 32 -13.12 -7.24 -11.19
CA VAL A 32 -13.29 -8.07 -12.37
C VAL A 32 -12.44 -7.56 -13.49
N LEU A 33 -11.74 -8.48 -14.15
CA LEU A 33 -10.88 -8.17 -15.28
C LEU A 33 -11.65 -8.32 -16.59
N GLY A 34 -11.15 -7.69 -17.66
CA GLY A 34 -11.72 -7.79 -19.01
C GLY A 34 -11.80 -9.23 -19.53
N ASP A 35 -10.96 -10.13 -19.02
CA ASP A 35 -10.97 -11.56 -19.35
C ASP A 35 -11.89 -12.42 -18.47
N GLY A 36 -12.66 -11.80 -17.57
CA GLY A 36 -13.60 -12.47 -16.67
C GLY A 36 -13.02 -13.04 -15.39
N ARG A 37 -11.69 -12.96 -15.17
CA ARG A 37 -11.13 -13.32 -13.87
C ARG A 37 -11.65 -12.37 -12.78
N VAL A 38 -11.92 -12.95 -11.62
CA VAL A 38 -12.43 -12.23 -10.45
C VAL A 38 -11.42 -12.35 -9.31
N GLY A 39 -11.09 -11.23 -8.70
CA GLY A 39 -10.33 -11.18 -7.46
C GLY A 39 -10.82 -10.08 -6.54
N HIS A 40 -10.03 -9.79 -5.52
CA HIS A 40 -10.43 -8.90 -4.44
C HIS A 40 -9.28 -7.98 -3.99
N ARG A 41 -9.63 -6.85 -3.41
CA ARG A 41 -8.69 -6.02 -2.63
C ARG A 41 -9.32 -5.46 -1.36
N THR A 42 -8.48 -5.15 -0.36
CA THR A 42 -8.86 -4.40 0.84
C THR A 42 -8.39 -2.95 0.75
N GLY A 43 -8.77 -2.15 1.74
CA GLY A 43 -8.32 -0.77 1.89
C GLY A 43 -9.18 0.25 1.14
N ALA A 44 -8.60 1.44 0.92
CA ALA A 44 -9.28 2.55 0.27
C ALA A 44 -9.74 2.18 -1.15
N VAL A 45 -10.74 2.93 -1.64
CA VAL A 45 -11.22 2.85 -3.02
C VAL A 45 -10.03 2.98 -3.99
N PRO A 46 -9.86 2.07 -4.96
CA PRO A 46 -8.85 2.25 -6.00
C PRO A 46 -9.16 3.48 -6.87
N GLU A 47 -8.15 4.29 -7.15
CA GLU A 47 -8.21 5.30 -8.22
C GLU A 47 -8.03 4.62 -9.58
N GLY A 48 -8.73 5.11 -10.60
CA GLY A 48 -8.57 4.65 -11.98
C GLY A 48 -9.58 5.26 -12.96
N PRO A 49 -9.52 4.90 -14.24
CA PRO A 49 -10.29 5.48 -15.34
C PRO A 49 -11.72 4.92 -15.43
N TRP A 50 -12.34 4.64 -14.29
CA TRP A 50 -13.64 3.99 -14.21
C TRP A 50 -14.75 5.02 -14.00
N LEU A 51 -15.93 4.74 -14.54
CA LEU A 51 -17.15 5.51 -14.31
C LEU A 51 -17.94 4.92 -13.15
N ALA A 52 -18.59 5.76 -12.35
CA ALA A 52 -19.45 5.30 -11.27
C ALA A 52 -20.67 4.53 -11.82
N LEU A 53 -21.03 3.43 -11.15
CA LEU A 53 -22.24 2.65 -11.38
C LEU A 53 -22.72 2.09 -10.03
N GLY A 54 -23.82 2.64 -9.51
CA GLY A 54 -24.25 2.37 -8.13
C GLY A 54 -23.15 2.72 -7.11
N ASP A 55 -22.85 1.78 -6.20
CA ASP A 55 -21.81 1.95 -5.17
C ASP A 55 -20.39 1.60 -5.66
N GLY A 56 -20.22 1.27 -6.94
CA GLY A 56 -18.95 0.86 -7.51
C GLY A 56 -18.56 1.64 -8.77
N TRP A 57 -17.57 1.11 -9.47
CA TRP A 57 -17.06 1.70 -10.69
C TRP A 57 -16.85 0.65 -11.78
N VAL A 58 -16.99 1.07 -13.04
CA VAL A 58 -16.94 0.20 -14.20
C VAL A 58 -16.25 0.86 -15.40
N ARG A 59 -15.81 0.03 -16.34
CA ARG A 59 -15.42 0.42 -17.70
C ARG A 59 -16.51 -0.05 -18.69
N PRO A 60 -17.31 0.86 -19.27
CA PRO A 60 -18.44 0.50 -20.12
C PRO A 60 -18.07 -0.42 -21.29
N GLU A 61 -16.88 -0.29 -21.86
CA GLU A 61 -16.41 -1.11 -22.99
C GLU A 61 -16.27 -2.60 -22.67
N TRP A 62 -16.14 -2.96 -21.39
CA TRP A 62 -16.07 -4.35 -20.95
C TRP A 62 -17.46 -4.88 -20.52
N LEU A 63 -18.47 -4.03 -20.47
CA LEU A 63 -19.82 -4.42 -20.07
C LEU A 63 -20.67 -4.78 -21.28
N ARG A 64 -21.53 -5.79 -21.10
CA ARG A 64 -22.59 -6.13 -22.05
C ARG A 64 -23.95 -5.76 -21.47
N ARG A 65 -24.85 -5.24 -22.30
CA ARG A 65 -26.22 -4.95 -21.88
C ARG A 65 -27.10 -6.19 -22.07
N GLU A 66 -27.79 -6.61 -21.01
CA GLU A 66 -28.81 -7.65 -21.03
C GLU A 66 -30.13 -7.12 -20.45
N GLY A 67 -31.03 -6.66 -21.31
CA GLY A 67 -32.29 -6.04 -20.88
C GLY A 67 -32.05 -4.78 -20.03
N ASP A 68 -32.52 -4.81 -18.78
CA ASP A 68 -32.39 -3.75 -17.79
C ASP A 68 -31.14 -3.90 -16.91
N PHE A 69 -30.14 -4.68 -17.36
CA PHE A 69 -28.90 -4.90 -16.64
C PHE A 69 -27.67 -4.63 -17.49
N TRP A 70 -26.64 -4.08 -16.86
CA TRP A 70 -25.25 -4.23 -17.29
C TRP A 70 -24.69 -5.54 -16.76
N VAL A 71 -23.86 -6.23 -17.53
CA VAL A 71 -23.21 -7.48 -17.12
C VAL A 71 -21.72 -7.37 -17.35
N ASP A 72 -20.91 -7.61 -16.32
CA ASP A 72 -19.45 -7.65 -16.44
C ASP A 72 -18.95 -8.98 -17.03
N PRO A 73 -17.66 -9.08 -17.42
CA PRO A 73 -17.06 -10.33 -17.90
C PRO A 73 -17.03 -11.45 -16.85
N GLY A 74 -17.18 -11.12 -15.56
CA GLY A 74 -17.38 -12.06 -14.47
C GLY A 74 -18.85 -12.48 -14.30
N ASP A 75 -19.68 -12.19 -15.30
CA ASP A 75 -21.12 -12.43 -15.40
C ASP A 75 -21.99 -11.76 -14.31
N TYR A 76 -21.46 -10.82 -13.54
CA TYR A 76 -22.23 -10.12 -12.51
C TYR A 76 -23.12 -9.04 -13.11
N ARG A 77 -24.37 -8.98 -12.65
CA ARG A 77 -25.40 -8.07 -13.17
C ARG A 77 -25.55 -6.84 -12.28
N TYR A 78 -25.61 -5.67 -12.91
CA TYR A 78 -25.87 -4.38 -12.30
C TYR A 78 -27.13 -3.77 -12.90
N ALA A 79 -27.89 -3.02 -12.12
CA ALA A 79 -29.01 -2.26 -12.67
C ALA A 79 -28.50 -1.34 -13.79
N TYR A 80 -29.27 -1.25 -14.88
CA TYR A 80 -28.91 -0.40 -16.00
C TYR A 80 -29.03 1.07 -15.62
N GLU A 81 -27.90 1.78 -15.70
CA GLU A 81 -27.81 3.24 -15.67
C GLU A 81 -27.06 3.70 -16.92
N PRO A 82 -27.44 4.82 -17.57
CA PRO A 82 -26.70 5.34 -18.70
C PRO A 82 -25.26 5.71 -18.30
N LEU A 83 -24.28 5.13 -18.99
CA LEU A 83 -22.85 5.40 -18.75
C LEU A 83 -22.29 6.23 -19.90
N GLY A 84 -21.40 7.18 -19.58
CA GLY A 84 -20.63 7.95 -20.56
C GLY A 84 -19.49 7.13 -21.19
N GLU A 85 -18.65 7.79 -21.98
CA GLU A 85 -17.42 7.17 -22.49
C GLU A 85 -16.34 7.11 -21.40
N SER A 86 -15.62 5.99 -21.34
CA SER A 86 -14.47 5.87 -20.43
C SER A 86 -13.35 6.81 -20.86
N PRO A 87 -12.65 7.45 -19.90
CA PRO A 87 -11.45 8.23 -20.20
C PRO A 87 -10.44 7.39 -20.98
N LEU A 88 -9.89 7.94 -22.06
CA LEU A 88 -8.78 7.31 -22.77
C LEU A 88 -7.55 7.29 -21.86
N LEU A 89 -6.98 6.09 -21.69
CA LEU A 89 -5.68 5.96 -21.04
C LEU A 89 -4.61 6.32 -22.07
N GLU A 90 -3.98 7.48 -21.90
CA GLU A 90 -2.79 7.83 -22.65
C GLU A 90 -1.67 6.84 -22.28
N GLN A 91 -1.16 6.09 -23.26
CA GLN A 91 0.05 5.31 -23.07
C GLN A 91 1.23 6.28 -22.98
N GLU A 92 1.78 6.44 -21.78
CA GLU A 92 3.05 7.14 -21.61
C GLU A 92 4.15 6.38 -22.37
N ASP A 93 4.76 7.02 -23.36
CA ASP A 93 5.94 6.51 -24.06
C ASP A 93 7.11 6.51 -23.06
N ASP A 94 7.44 5.32 -22.57
CA ASP A 94 8.42 5.14 -21.50
C ASP A 94 9.86 5.04 -22.01
N GLY A 95 10.08 5.22 -23.32
CA GLY A 95 11.38 5.20 -23.97
C GLY A 95 12.11 3.86 -23.88
N LEU A 96 11.39 2.77 -23.56
CA LEU A 96 11.91 1.41 -23.58
C LEU A 96 11.67 0.75 -24.94
N PRO A 97 12.45 -0.30 -25.27
CA PRO A 97 12.14 -1.15 -26.41
C PRO A 97 10.68 -1.58 -26.45
N ALA A 98 10.04 -1.41 -27.61
CA ALA A 98 8.72 -1.95 -27.85
C ALA A 98 8.73 -3.46 -27.58
N GLY A 99 7.73 -3.96 -26.86
CA GLY A 99 7.67 -5.38 -26.53
C GLY A 99 8.66 -5.81 -25.44
N LEU A 100 9.30 -4.91 -24.67
CA LEU A 100 10.26 -5.31 -23.63
C LEU A 100 9.64 -6.23 -22.57
N LEU A 101 10.41 -7.24 -22.15
CA LEU A 101 10.02 -8.24 -21.16
C LEU A 101 11.00 -8.26 -20.00
N THR A 102 12.27 -8.51 -20.33
CA THR A 102 13.37 -8.66 -19.38
C THR A 102 14.63 -8.00 -19.92
N VAL A 103 15.58 -7.77 -19.02
CA VAL A 103 16.95 -7.43 -19.41
C VAL A 103 17.88 -8.44 -18.76
N GLU A 104 18.65 -9.15 -19.57
CA GLU A 104 19.47 -10.28 -19.11
C GLU A 104 20.95 -9.99 -19.23
N SER A 105 21.74 -10.46 -18.27
CA SER A 105 23.19 -10.37 -18.34
C SER A 105 23.83 -11.69 -18.74
N ARG A 106 24.63 -11.64 -19.81
CA ARG A 106 25.41 -12.75 -20.35
C ARG A 106 26.83 -12.25 -20.56
N ASP A 107 27.80 -12.93 -19.96
CA ASP A 107 29.24 -12.61 -20.05
C ASP A 107 29.62 -11.15 -19.75
N GLY A 108 28.86 -10.49 -18.86
CA GLY A 108 29.11 -9.10 -18.44
C GLY A 108 28.46 -8.02 -19.31
N ASP A 109 27.81 -8.42 -20.40
CA ASP A 109 26.96 -7.57 -21.22
C ASP A 109 25.48 -7.80 -20.90
N TRP A 110 24.66 -6.82 -21.25
CA TRP A 110 23.22 -6.82 -21.00
C TRP A 110 22.48 -6.86 -22.32
N PHE A 111 21.35 -7.56 -22.35
CA PHE A 111 20.54 -7.76 -23.55
C PHE A 111 19.11 -7.38 -23.23
N TRP A 112 18.52 -6.54 -24.07
CA TRP A 112 17.09 -6.29 -24.08
C TRP A 112 16.40 -7.52 -24.63
N CYS A 113 15.57 -8.16 -23.83
CA CYS A 113 14.79 -9.31 -24.25
C CYS A 113 13.35 -8.84 -24.47
N THR A 114 12.96 -8.76 -25.75
CA THR A 114 11.62 -8.32 -26.18
C THR A 114 10.83 -9.48 -26.76
N GLU A 115 9.52 -9.29 -26.96
CA GLU A 115 8.65 -10.26 -27.63
C GLU A 115 9.15 -10.67 -29.02
N THR A 116 9.84 -9.77 -29.71
CA THR A 116 10.29 -9.97 -31.10
C THR A 116 11.72 -10.48 -31.23
N GLY A 117 12.44 -10.56 -30.11
CA GLY A 117 13.83 -11.00 -30.09
C GLY A 117 14.67 -10.31 -29.01
N GLU A 118 15.93 -10.71 -28.98
CA GLU A 118 16.93 -10.16 -28.08
C GLU A 118 17.96 -9.33 -28.84
N PHE A 119 18.40 -8.24 -28.23
CA PHE A 119 19.45 -7.40 -28.79
C PHE A 119 20.28 -6.75 -27.67
N PRO A 120 21.56 -6.44 -27.94
CA PRO A 120 22.45 -5.90 -26.92
C PRO A 120 21.95 -4.55 -26.40
N SER A 121 22.11 -4.35 -25.10
CA SER A 121 21.91 -3.09 -24.40
C SER A 121 23.25 -2.38 -24.23
N ASP A 122 23.34 -1.15 -24.74
CA ASP A 122 24.49 -0.28 -24.48
C ASP A 122 24.54 0.20 -23.02
N LEU A 123 23.48 -0.03 -22.25
CA LEU A 123 23.34 0.36 -20.86
C LEU A 123 23.77 -0.77 -19.92
N LYS A 124 24.55 -0.44 -18.90
CA LYS A 124 24.90 -1.36 -17.81
C LYS A 124 23.81 -1.37 -16.73
N ARG A 125 23.78 -2.43 -15.90
CA ARG A 125 22.80 -2.66 -14.81
C ARG A 125 22.39 -1.40 -14.04
N ALA A 126 23.37 -0.66 -13.53
CA ALA A 126 23.10 0.52 -12.71
C ALA A 126 22.34 1.60 -13.48
N GLN A 127 22.68 1.81 -14.77
CA GLN A 127 22.02 2.78 -15.65
C GLN A 127 20.61 2.34 -16.01
N LEU A 128 20.39 1.03 -16.23
CA LEU A 128 19.08 0.46 -16.51
C LEU A 128 18.10 0.73 -15.36
N LEU A 129 18.49 0.45 -14.12
CA LEU A 129 17.66 0.67 -12.93
C LEU A 129 17.43 2.17 -12.61
N ASP A 130 18.32 3.01 -13.09
CA ASP A 130 18.28 4.46 -12.92
C ASP A 130 17.28 5.12 -13.87
N LEU A 131 17.45 4.83 -15.16
CA LEU A 131 16.68 5.44 -16.23
C LEU A 131 15.26 4.89 -16.29
N TYR A 132 15.09 3.63 -15.91
CA TYR A 132 13.84 2.91 -16.06
C TYR A 132 13.38 2.36 -14.71
N PRO A 133 12.71 3.17 -13.87
CA PRO A 133 12.18 2.72 -12.57
C PRO A 133 11.16 1.56 -12.69
N GLN A 134 10.55 1.40 -13.85
CA GLN A 134 9.75 0.23 -14.22
C GLN A 134 10.56 -1.07 -14.32
N LEU A 135 11.89 -1.04 -14.36
CA LEU A 135 12.73 -2.24 -14.28
C LEU A 135 13.05 -2.58 -12.82
N ALA A 136 13.04 -3.87 -12.49
CA ALA A 136 13.41 -4.36 -11.17
C ALA A 136 14.27 -5.63 -11.25
N LEU A 137 15.20 -5.78 -10.30
CA LEU A 137 16.02 -6.98 -10.22
C LEU A 137 15.19 -8.18 -9.75
N VAL A 138 15.31 -9.27 -10.50
CA VAL A 138 14.77 -10.58 -10.13
C VAL A 138 15.90 -11.50 -9.66
N SER A 139 17.08 -11.37 -10.26
CA SER A 139 18.33 -12.01 -9.85
C SER A 139 19.52 -11.10 -10.16
N GLU A 140 20.75 -11.51 -9.81
CA GLU A 140 21.95 -10.74 -10.13
C GLU A 140 22.16 -10.49 -11.64
N LYS A 141 21.58 -11.37 -12.48
CA LYS A 141 21.74 -11.38 -13.94
C LYS A 141 20.44 -11.08 -14.70
N LEU A 142 19.36 -10.71 -14.01
CA LEU A 142 18.05 -10.58 -14.64
C LEU A 142 17.27 -9.41 -14.04
N LEU A 143 16.83 -8.50 -14.91
CA LEU A 143 15.84 -7.48 -14.61
C LEU A 143 14.52 -7.84 -15.31
N VAL A 144 13.42 -7.50 -14.68
CA VAL A 144 12.07 -7.62 -15.24
C VAL A 144 11.47 -6.24 -15.44
N TYR A 145 10.73 -6.05 -16.53
CA TYR A 145 9.88 -4.89 -16.74
C TYR A 145 8.55 -5.07 -16.01
N LEU A 146 8.39 -4.36 -14.89
CA LEU A 146 7.27 -4.48 -13.95
C LEU A 146 5.89 -4.33 -14.61
N PRO A 147 5.65 -3.41 -15.56
CA PRO A 147 4.37 -3.30 -16.28
C PRO A 147 3.91 -4.58 -16.99
N ARG A 148 4.84 -5.49 -17.32
CA ARG A 148 4.53 -6.79 -17.94
C ARG A 148 4.24 -7.88 -16.93
N VAL A 149 4.54 -7.67 -15.64
CA VAL A 149 4.28 -8.66 -14.61
C VAL A 149 2.78 -8.73 -14.37
N ARG A 150 2.21 -9.94 -14.47
CA ARG A 150 0.77 -10.19 -14.34
C ARG A 150 0.39 -11.03 -13.15
N ARG A 151 1.30 -11.89 -12.67
CA ARG A 151 1.04 -12.78 -11.53
C ARG A 151 2.24 -12.83 -10.60
N LEU A 152 1.99 -12.92 -9.31
CA LEU A 152 2.98 -13.13 -8.26
C LEU A 152 2.53 -14.30 -7.39
N ARG A 153 3.47 -15.19 -7.03
CA ARG A 153 3.25 -16.27 -6.07
C ARG A 153 4.43 -16.39 -5.10
N PRO A 154 4.17 -16.74 -3.83
CA PRO A 154 5.23 -17.07 -2.89
C PRO A 154 5.82 -18.45 -3.22
N GLY A 155 7.07 -18.65 -2.85
CA GLY A 155 7.76 -19.93 -2.81
C GLY A 155 8.59 -20.05 -1.53
N ASP A 156 9.18 -21.22 -1.30
CA ASP A 156 10.02 -21.47 -0.12
C ASP A 156 11.29 -20.63 -0.18
N GLY A 157 11.27 -19.46 0.48
CA GLY A 157 12.36 -18.49 0.44
C GLY A 157 12.58 -17.85 -0.94
N CYS A 158 11.61 -17.87 -1.83
CA CYS A 158 11.70 -17.14 -3.10
C CYS A 158 10.32 -16.70 -3.56
N GLY A 159 10.27 -15.92 -4.62
CA GLY A 159 9.04 -15.55 -5.29
C GLY A 159 9.04 -16.05 -6.71
N TYR A 160 7.85 -16.23 -7.26
CA TYR A 160 7.65 -16.47 -8.68
C TYR A 160 6.80 -15.35 -9.24
N LEU A 161 7.15 -14.90 -10.43
CA LEU A 161 6.38 -13.90 -11.16
C LEU A 161 6.20 -14.34 -12.60
N TRP A 162 5.03 -14.07 -13.16
CA TRP A 162 4.71 -14.38 -14.55
C TRP A 162 4.45 -13.10 -15.32
N LEU A 163 5.00 -13.04 -16.53
CA LEU A 163 4.72 -11.98 -17.48
C LEU A 163 3.43 -12.26 -18.25
N ASP A 164 2.93 -11.28 -18.97
CA ASP A 164 1.72 -11.36 -19.81
C ASP A 164 1.80 -12.42 -20.90
N GLN A 165 2.95 -12.62 -21.51
CA GLN A 165 3.21 -13.71 -22.45
C GLN A 165 3.37 -15.10 -21.80
N GLY A 166 3.25 -15.20 -20.48
CA GLY A 166 3.35 -16.45 -19.73
C GLY A 166 4.75 -16.84 -19.24
N LEU A 167 5.79 -16.07 -19.57
CA LEU A 167 7.15 -16.32 -19.07
C LEU A 167 7.18 -16.28 -17.53
N GLN A 168 7.63 -17.37 -16.92
CA GLN A 168 7.80 -17.49 -15.46
C GLN A 168 9.23 -17.16 -15.06
N LEU A 169 9.39 -16.27 -14.09
CA LEU A 169 10.68 -15.88 -13.53
C LEU A 169 10.69 -16.19 -12.03
N ARG A 170 11.84 -16.70 -11.54
CA ARG A 170 12.07 -17.00 -10.13
C ARG A 170 12.96 -15.91 -9.52
N THR A 171 12.53 -15.33 -8.41
CA THR A 171 13.30 -14.32 -7.68
C THR A 171 14.41 -14.97 -6.86
N ALA A 172 15.55 -14.32 -6.76
CA ALA A 172 16.56 -14.66 -5.76
C ALA A 172 16.02 -14.38 -4.34
N HIS A 173 16.44 -15.19 -3.36
CA HIS A 173 16.01 -15.05 -1.96
C HIS A 173 16.29 -13.65 -1.41
N SER A 174 17.51 -13.14 -1.64
CA SER A 174 17.96 -11.81 -1.20
C SER A 174 17.21 -10.64 -1.83
N LEU A 175 16.49 -10.88 -2.93
CA LEU A 175 15.75 -9.84 -3.66
C LEU A 175 14.23 -9.95 -3.47
N TYR A 176 13.73 -11.00 -2.82
CA TYR A 176 12.29 -11.28 -2.71
C TYR A 176 11.50 -10.11 -2.12
N TYR A 177 11.92 -9.63 -0.95
CA TYR A 177 11.22 -8.55 -0.25
C TYR A 177 11.40 -7.20 -0.96
N ASN A 178 12.59 -6.94 -1.51
CA ASN A 178 12.84 -5.74 -2.30
C ASN A 178 11.92 -5.69 -3.53
N LEU A 179 11.71 -6.83 -4.19
CA LEU A 179 10.82 -6.92 -5.34
C LEU A 179 9.35 -6.85 -4.93
N ALA A 180 8.93 -7.48 -3.82
CA ALA A 180 7.59 -7.31 -3.26
C ALA A 180 7.27 -5.85 -2.97
N ALA A 181 8.21 -5.12 -2.37
CA ALA A 181 8.08 -3.70 -2.10
C ALA A 181 7.90 -2.85 -3.38
N ARG A 182 8.44 -3.28 -4.53
CA ARG A 182 8.19 -2.60 -5.84
C ARG A 182 6.74 -2.63 -6.26
N PHE A 183 5.97 -3.61 -5.77
CA PHE A 183 4.54 -3.72 -6.00
C PHE A 183 3.71 -3.12 -4.85
N GLY A 184 4.33 -2.61 -3.79
CA GLY A 184 3.62 -2.18 -2.58
C GLY A 184 3.16 -3.36 -1.71
N LEU A 185 3.88 -4.49 -1.75
CA LEU A 185 3.56 -5.70 -0.98
C LEU A 185 4.62 -5.98 0.09
N GLU A 186 4.20 -6.53 1.23
CA GLU A 186 5.11 -7.17 2.19
C GLU A 186 5.66 -8.49 1.64
N THR A 187 4.85 -9.19 0.84
CA THR A 187 5.10 -10.54 0.35
C THR A 187 4.21 -10.84 -0.85
N PHE A 188 4.65 -11.72 -1.75
CA PHE A 188 3.84 -12.20 -2.87
C PHE A 188 2.69 -13.13 -2.46
N ALA A 189 2.59 -13.49 -1.18
CA ALA A 189 1.57 -14.41 -0.68
C ALA A 189 0.17 -13.78 -0.54
N THR A 190 0.11 -12.49 -0.19
CA THR A 190 -1.15 -11.80 0.07
C THR A 190 -0.94 -10.31 -0.10
N ILE A 191 -1.95 -9.63 -0.64
CA ILE A 191 -2.02 -8.16 -0.66
C ILE A 191 -2.22 -7.57 0.74
N ASP A 192 -2.83 -8.32 1.65
CA ASP A 192 -3.13 -7.89 3.01
C ASP A 192 -2.95 -9.07 3.98
N PRO A 193 -1.93 -9.05 4.85
CA PRO A 193 -1.65 -10.12 5.80
C PRO A 193 -2.64 -10.15 6.98
N SER A 194 -3.48 -9.13 7.16
CA SER A 194 -4.54 -9.13 8.16
C SER A 194 -5.73 -10.00 7.77
N VAL A 195 -5.89 -10.27 6.47
CA VAL A 195 -6.99 -11.05 5.91
C VAL A 195 -6.60 -12.52 5.85
N PRO A 196 -7.38 -13.44 6.46
CA PRO A 196 -7.10 -14.86 6.34
C PRO A 196 -7.16 -15.34 4.89
N SER A 197 -6.23 -16.18 4.49
CA SER A 197 -6.11 -16.66 3.10
C SER A 197 -7.38 -17.31 2.56
N THR A 198 -8.16 -17.98 3.42
CA THR A 198 -9.46 -18.56 3.07
C THR A 198 -10.45 -17.51 2.54
N MET A 199 -10.40 -16.27 3.04
CA MET A 199 -11.31 -15.20 2.63
C MET A 199 -11.08 -14.80 1.16
N TRP A 200 -9.84 -14.89 0.66
CA TRP A 200 -9.51 -14.62 -0.73
C TRP A 200 -10.09 -15.65 -1.71
N LYS A 201 -10.42 -16.84 -1.20
CA LYS A 201 -11.07 -17.89 -1.99
C LYS A 201 -12.56 -17.64 -2.15
N MET A 202 -13.18 -16.89 -1.24
CA MET A 202 -14.61 -16.61 -1.24
C MET A 202 -14.95 -15.50 -2.24
N ARG A 203 -15.90 -15.75 -3.15
CA ARG A 203 -16.36 -14.82 -4.19
C ARG A 203 -17.88 -14.79 -4.28
N GLU A 204 -18.42 -13.69 -4.78
CA GLU A 204 -19.84 -13.61 -5.13
C GLU A 204 -20.09 -14.17 -6.53
N PHE A 205 -21.07 -15.05 -6.62
CA PHE A 205 -21.59 -15.58 -7.88
C PHE A 205 -22.81 -14.78 -8.32
N HIS A 206 -22.96 -14.59 -9.62
CA HIS A 206 -24.15 -13.98 -10.22
C HIS A 206 -25.34 -14.93 -10.34
N TYR A 207 -25.11 -16.22 -10.05
CA TYR A 207 -26.14 -17.24 -9.94
C TYR A 207 -26.19 -17.79 -8.53
N ASP A 208 -27.35 -18.31 -8.16
CA ASP A 208 -27.53 -19.00 -6.89
C ASP A 208 -26.96 -20.42 -6.98
N LEU A 209 -25.94 -20.70 -6.17
CA LEU A 209 -25.30 -22.02 -6.01
C LEU A 209 -26.29 -23.15 -5.65
N THR A 210 -27.52 -22.82 -5.25
CA THR A 210 -28.53 -23.82 -4.88
C THR A 210 -29.51 -24.15 -6.00
N SER A 211 -29.59 -23.33 -7.05
CA SER A 211 -30.49 -23.55 -8.19
C SER A 211 -29.78 -23.66 -9.54
N ALA A 212 -28.55 -23.16 -9.67
CA ALA A 212 -27.78 -23.25 -10.91
C ALA A 212 -27.45 -24.69 -11.33
N GLU A 213 -27.10 -24.87 -12.62
CA GLU A 213 -26.75 -26.17 -13.19
C GLU A 213 -25.53 -26.80 -12.48
N PRO A 214 -25.56 -28.10 -12.12
CA PRO A 214 -24.48 -28.77 -11.40
C PRO A 214 -23.12 -28.68 -12.08
N GLU A 215 -23.06 -28.81 -13.41
CA GLU A 215 -21.82 -28.74 -14.18
C GLU A 215 -21.17 -27.37 -14.04
N ARG A 216 -21.98 -26.32 -13.99
CA ARG A 216 -21.51 -24.94 -13.76
C ARG A 216 -20.93 -24.81 -12.35
N ILE A 217 -21.63 -25.33 -11.34
CA ILE A 217 -21.17 -25.29 -9.94
C ILE A 217 -19.86 -26.07 -9.79
N LEU A 218 -19.75 -27.28 -10.35
CA LEU A 218 -18.56 -28.12 -10.24
C LEU A 218 -17.34 -27.52 -10.92
N ARG A 219 -17.52 -26.83 -12.04
CA ARG A 219 -16.44 -26.07 -12.70
C ARG A 219 -15.90 -24.97 -11.78
N ASP A 220 -16.79 -24.28 -11.07
CA ASP A 220 -16.48 -23.12 -10.26
C ASP A 220 -16.13 -23.45 -8.79
N CYS A 221 -16.52 -24.64 -8.33
CA CYS A 221 -16.34 -25.19 -6.99
C CYS A 221 -15.98 -26.70 -7.08
N PRO A 222 -14.77 -27.07 -7.55
CA PRO A 222 -14.42 -28.46 -7.83
C PRO A 222 -14.27 -29.37 -6.60
N SER A 223 -14.36 -28.83 -5.38
CA SER A 223 -14.25 -29.60 -4.15
C SER A 223 -15.40 -29.30 -3.19
N GLU A 224 -15.76 -30.29 -2.39
CA GLU A 224 -16.79 -30.16 -1.35
C GLU A 224 -16.48 -28.99 -0.39
N LEU A 225 -15.22 -28.82 0.00
CA LEU A 225 -14.80 -27.73 0.87
C LEU A 225 -15.04 -26.36 0.23
N LEU A 226 -14.58 -26.18 -1.02
CA LEU A 226 -14.74 -24.89 -1.70
C LEU A 226 -16.21 -24.59 -1.94
N PHE A 227 -17.00 -25.59 -2.34
CA PHE A 227 -18.46 -25.46 -2.48
C PHE A 227 -19.11 -24.95 -1.18
N CYS A 228 -18.79 -25.55 -0.03
CA CYS A 228 -19.31 -25.10 1.26
C CYS A 228 -18.91 -23.67 1.60
N GLN A 229 -17.63 -23.32 1.42
CA GLN A 229 -17.13 -21.96 1.69
C GLN A 229 -17.86 -20.91 0.85
N GLN A 230 -18.05 -21.20 -0.44
CA GLN A 230 -18.75 -20.31 -1.36
C GLN A 230 -20.24 -20.21 -1.05
N LEU A 231 -20.89 -21.32 -0.70
CA LEU A 231 -22.30 -21.32 -0.36
C LEU A 231 -22.57 -20.54 0.94
N PHE A 232 -21.68 -20.68 1.94
CA PHE A 232 -21.77 -19.90 3.18
C PHE A 232 -21.53 -18.42 2.94
N TRP A 233 -20.59 -18.11 2.04
CA TRP A 233 -20.35 -16.74 1.60
C TRP A 233 -21.56 -16.13 0.91
N GLN A 234 -22.18 -16.86 -0.03
CA GLN A 234 -23.40 -16.41 -0.72
C GLN A 234 -24.52 -16.14 0.29
N ALA A 235 -24.71 -17.02 1.27
CA ALA A 235 -25.68 -16.81 2.34
C ALA A 235 -25.38 -15.53 3.15
N ALA A 236 -24.11 -15.28 3.46
CA ALA A 236 -23.67 -14.07 4.16
C ALA A 236 -23.92 -12.78 3.37
N ALA A 237 -23.58 -12.78 2.08
CA ALA A 237 -23.81 -11.64 1.19
C ALA A 237 -25.31 -11.36 1.00
N GLN A 238 -26.11 -12.40 0.80
CA GLN A 238 -27.58 -12.28 0.68
C GLN A 238 -28.19 -11.70 1.95
N PHE A 239 -27.79 -12.18 3.12
CA PHE A 239 -28.26 -11.65 4.40
C PHE A 239 -27.90 -10.16 4.57
N ALA A 240 -26.67 -9.75 4.23
CA ALA A 240 -26.26 -8.35 4.29
C ALA A 240 -27.11 -7.43 3.40
N ARG A 241 -27.69 -7.97 2.32
CA ARG A 241 -28.62 -7.28 1.39
C ARG A 241 -30.09 -7.41 1.80
N GLY A 242 -30.39 -8.01 2.96
CA GLY A 242 -31.76 -8.25 3.42
C GLY A 242 -32.48 -9.41 2.71
N GLN A 243 -31.78 -10.23 1.93
CA GLN A 243 -32.33 -11.41 1.25
C GLN A 243 -32.15 -12.64 2.15
N VAL A 244 -33.17 -12.95 2.97
CA VAL A 244 -33.12 -14.07 3.92
C VAL A 244 -33.81 -15.30 3.33
N ASN A 245 -33.14 -16.45 3.38
CA ASN A 245 -33.76 -17.72 3.02
C ASN A 245 -34.63 -18.23 4.19
N GLU A 246 -35.94 -18.06 4.07
CA GLU A 246 -36.94 -18.50 5.06
C GLU A 246 -36.80 -19.98 5.45
N SER A 247 -36.43 -20.84 4.49
CA SER A 247 -36.27 -22.29 4.73
C SER A 247 -34.96 -22.68 5.42
N ALA A 248 -34.02 -21.74 5.54
CA ALA A 248 -32.71 -21.94 6.15
C ALA A 248 -32.51 -21.09 7.40
N ARG A 249 -33.61 -20.70 8.07
CA ARG A 249 -33.57 -19.87 9.27
C ARG A 249 -33.10 -20.60 10.53
N ASP A 250 -32.92 -21.92 10.49
CA ASP A 250 -32.28 -22.67 11.57
C ASP A 250 -31.17 -23.59 11.03
N MET A 251 -30.36 -24.14 11.93
CA MET A 251 -29.18 -24.93 11.56
C MET A 251 -29.53 -26.23 10.82
N ALA A 252 -30.69 -26.84 11.10
CA ALA A 252 -31.13 -28.05 10.41
C ALA A 252 -31.64 -27.71 9.01
N GLY A 253 -32.46 -26.67 8.87
CA GLY A 253 -32.91 -26.12 7.59
C GLY A 253 -31.74 -25.68 6.72
N PHE A 254 -30.75 -25.00 7.32
CA PHE A 254 -29.52 -24.61 6.65
C PHE A 254 -28.70 -25.82 6.20
N ALA A 255 -28.52 -26.84 7.06
CA ALA A 255 -27.85 -28.07 6.67
C ALA A 255 -28.59 -28.80 5.55
N GLN A 256 -29.92 -28.91 5.60
CA GLN A 256 -30.72 -29.51 4.54
C GLN A 256 -30.69 -28.69 3.24
N TRP A 257 -30.61 -27.37 3.33
CA TRP A 257 -30.41 -26.49 2.18
C TRP A 257 -29.05 -26.76 1.52
N VAL A 258 -27.98 -26.83 2.31
CA VAL A 258 -26.62 -27.15 1.85
C VAL A 258 -26.54 -28.57 1.28
N LEU A 259 -27.12 -29.58 1.95
CA LEU A 259 -27.13 -30.97 1.49
C LEU A 259 -27.85 -31.13 0.15
N ARG A 260 -29.01 -30.48 -0.01
CA ARG A 260 -29.75 -30.52 -1.28
C ARG A 260 -28.92 -29.93 -2.42
N ALA A 261 -28.28 -28.79 -2.18
CA ALA A 261 -27.41 -28.16 -3.18
C ALA A 261 -26.18 -29.03 -3.50
N ALA A 262 -25.57 -29.64 -2.48
CA ALA A 262 -24.39 -30.49 -2.63
C ALA A 262 -24.67 -31.80 -3.37
N ARG A 263 -25.81 -32.46 -3.09
CA ARG A 263 -26.23 -33.70 -3.77
C ARG A 263 -26.44 -33.49 -5.27
N ARG A 264 -26.96 -32.32 -5.67
CA ARG A 264 -27.07 -31.96 -7.10
C ARG A 264 -25.72 -31.99 -7.81
N CYS A 265 -24.64 -31.69 -7.09
CA CYS A 265 -23.27 -31.69 -7.59
C CYS A 265 -22.53 -33.02 -7.34
N GLY A 266 -23.20 -34.07 -6.85
CA GLY A 266 -22.57 -35.36 -6.58
C GLY A 266 -21.65 -35.41 -5.35
N PHE A 267 -21.68 -34.40 -4.47
CA PHE A 267 -20.89 -34.43 -3.24
C PHE A 267 -21.53 -35.30 -2.15
N GLU A 268 -20.76 -36.21 -1.56
CA GLU A 268 -21.17 -37.07 -0.44
C GLU A 268 -21.04 -36.36 0.90
N MET A 269 -21.91 -35.36 1.12
CA MET A 269 -21.90 -34.56 2.33
C MET A 269 -22.88 -35.09 3.38
N THR A 270 -22.52 -34.91 4.66
CA THR A 270 -23.34 -35.26 5.82
C THR A 270 -23.59 -34.03 6.69
N ASP A 271 -24.64 -34.05 7.51
CA ASP A 271 -24.93 -32.99 8.48
C ASP A 271 -23.72 -32.70 9.38
N GLN A 272 -23.02 -33.75 9.83
CA GLN A 272 -21.84 -33.63 10.69
C GLN A 272 -20.70 -32.86 10.00
N ARG A 273 -20.50 -33.06 8.69
CA ARG A 273 -19.49 -32.32 7.91
C ARG A 273 -19.89 -30.85 7.76
N ILE A 274 -21.16 -30.55 7.49
CA ILE A 274 -21.65 -29.17 7.39
C ILE A 274 -21.47 -28.44 8.72
N TYR A 275 -21.85 -29.06 9.84
CA TYR A 275 -21.65 -28.46 11.17
C TYR A 275 -20.18 -28.20 11.46
N ARG A 276 -19.29 -29.12 11.08
CA ARG A 276 -17.84 -28.94 11.18
C ARG A 276 -17.36 -27.77 10.32
N TRP A 277 -17.88 -27.59 9.12
CA TRP A 277 -17.51 -26.47 8.25
C TRP A 277 -18.02 -25.13 8.76
N VAL A 278 -19.25 -25.06 9.27
CA VAL A 278 -19.77 -23.86 9.92
C VAL A 278 -18.92 -23.53 11.15
N GLN A 279 -18.56 -24.52 11.96
CA GLN A 279 -17.66 -24.35 13.09
C GLN A 279 -16.30 -23.81 12.66
N LEU A 280 -15.71 -24.35 11.58
CA LEU A 280 -14.42 -23.87 11.08
C LEU A 280 -14.49 -22.39 10.65
N VAL A 281 -15.48 -22.03 9.83
CA VAL A 281 -15.58 -20.68 9.25
C VAL A 281 -16.01 -19.64 10.29
N VAL A 282 -16.92 -20.00 11.20
CA VAL A 282 -17.50 -19.08 12.18
C VAL A 282 -16.71 -19.03 13.49
N GLN A 283 -16.29 -20.18 14.02
CA GLN A 283 -15.70 -20.26 15.37
C GLN A 283 -14.17 -20.30 15.33
N ASP A 284 -13.59 -21.14 14.46
CA ASP A 284 -12.13 -21.30 14.41
C ASP A 284 -11.44 -20.17 13.65
N GLN A 285 -12.01 -19.77 12.51
CA GLN A 285 -11.43 -18.74 11.64
C GLN A 285 -12.02 -17.35 11.88
N GLY A 286 -13.21 -17.26 12.50
CA GLY A 286 -13.89 -15.98 12.76
C GLY A 286 -14.23 -15.19 11.49
N LEU A 287 -14.36 -15.87 10.34
CA LEU A 287 -14.61 -15.23 9.04
C LEU A 287 -16.03 -14.72 8.91
N LEU A 288 -17.00 -15.49 9.42
CA LEU A 288 -18.42 -15.19 9.37
C LEU A 288 -19.03 -15.37 10.76
N ARG A 289 -20.25 -14.87 10.94
CA ARG A 289 -21.10 -15.08 12.11
C ARG A 289 -22.28 -15.97 11.71
N GLN A 290 -22.81 -16.79 12.61
CA GLN A 290 -24.02 -17.59 12.32
C GLN A 290 -25.18 -16.70 11.87
N ARG A 291 -25.40 -15.55 12.51
CA ARG A 291 -26.42 -14.58 12.10
C ARG A 291 -26.22 -14.07 10.67
N GLN A 292 -24.96 -13.96 10.22
CA GLN A 292 -24.67 -13.53 8.86
C GLN A 292 -25.10 -14.58 7.86
N LEU A 293 -25.11 -15.87 8.20
CA LEU A 293 -25.62 -16.94 7.32
C LEU A 293 -27.15 -16.94 7.16
N GLY A 294 -27.86 -15.91 7.66
CA GLY A 294 -29.32 -15.85 7.66
C GLY A 294 -29.99 -16.73 8.72
N LEU A 295 -29.21 -17.34 9.61
CA LEU A 295 -29.74 -18.11 10.72
C LEU A 295 -30.46 -17.16 11.67
N ALA A 296 -31.75 -17.38 11.84
CA ALA A 296 -32.58 -16.63 12.75
C ALA A 296 -32.66 -17.36 14.10
N GLU A 297 -32.67 -16.59 15.16
CA GLU A 297 -32.98 -17.15 16.46
C GLU A 297 -34.48 -17.51 16.51
N GLN A 298 -34.79 -18.80 16.36
CA GLN A 298 -36.15 -19.33 16.38
C GLN A 298 -36.83 -19.19 17.75
N ASN A 299 -36.02 -19.30 18.80
CA ASN A 299 -36.51 -19.19 20.16
C ASN A 299 -35.89 -17.94 20.78
N ARG A 300 -36.49 -16.78 20.49
CA ARG A 300 -36.12 -15.48 21.09
C ARG A 300 -36.20 -15.50 22.61
N GLU A 301 -36.91 -16.48 23.20
CA GLU A 301 -36.99 -16.59 24.65
C GLU A 301 -35.68 -17.05 25.28
N ARG A 302 -34.80 -17.65 24.46
CA ARG A 302 -33.45 -18.08 24.86
C ARG A 302 -32.49 -16.95 25.10
N ARG A 303 -32.88 -15.71 24.84
CA ARG A 303 -32.12 -14.54 25.25
C ARG A 303 -33.04 -13.43 25.72
N LEU A 304 -32.46 -12.53 26.50
CA LEU A 304 -33.11 -11.30 26.93
C LEU A 304 -32.03 -10.25 27.04
N THR A 305 -32.31 -9.03 26.61
CA THR A 305 -31.46 -7.88 26.91
C THR A 305 -32.04 -7.17 28.12
N GLY A 306 -31.23 -7.06 29.18
CA GLY A 306 -31.67 -6.49 30.46
C GLY A 306 -32.00 -5.01 30.37
N SER A 307 -33.14 -4.61 30.92
CA SER A 307 -33.61 -3.22 30.90
C SER A 307 -32.88 -2.30 31.90
N ARG A 308 -32.32 -2.87 32.97
CA ARG A 308 -31.63 -2.12 34.04
C ARG A 308 -30.12 -2.30 33.99
N ARG A 309 -29.67 -3.54 33.73
CA ARG A 309 -28.26 -3.94 33.78
C ARG A 309 -27.94 -4.87 32.60
N PRO A 310 -27.95 -4.36 31.35
CA PRO A 310 -27.72 -5.17 30.16
C PRO A 310 -26.35 -5.87 30.15
N TYR A 311 -25.37 -5.32 30.86
CA TYR A 311 -24.02 -5.88 31.00
C TYR A 311 -23.92 -7.09 31.95
N VAL A 312 -25.00 -7.47 32.66
CA VAL A 312 -25.05 -8.69 33.47
C VAL A 312 -25.84 -9.73 32.68
N VAL A 313 -25.23 -10.87 32.37
CA VAL A 313 -25.83 -11.96 31.60
C VAL A 313 -25.97 -13.21 32.47
N LEU A 314 -27.21 -13.59 32.74
CA LEU A 314 -27.54 -14.89 33.30
C LEU A 314 -27.41 -15.97 32.22
N LEU A 315 -26.58 -16.97 32.47
CA LEU A 315 -26.40 -18.17 31.66
C LEU A 315 -27.19 -19.29 32.34
N ALA A 316 -28.16 -19.87 31.64
CA ALA A 316 -29.03 -20.91 32.22
C ALA A 316 -29.30 -22.06 31.22
N PRO A 317 -29.63 -23.28 31.68
CA PRO A 317 -29.85 -24.41 30.80
C PRO A 317 -31.25 -24.33 30.18
N ALA A 318 -31.43 -24.91 28.99
CA ALA A 318 -32.71 -24.87 28.28
C ALA A 318 -33.90 -25.45 29.07
N ARG A 319 -33.65 -26.42 29.96
CA ARG A 319 -34.67 -27.04 30.80
C ARG A 319 -35.29 -26.09 31.85
N ARG A 320 -34.65 -24.94 32.11
CA ARG A 320 -35.08 -23.94 33.09
C ARG A 320 -35.45 -22.59 32.44
N LEU A 321 -35.85 -22.62 31.17
CA LEU A 321 -36.11 -21.41 30.37
C LEU A 321 -37.03 -20.41 31.08
N GLU A 322 -38.22 -20.85 31.50
CA GLU A 322 -39.24 -19.97 32.11
C GLU A 322 -38.74 -19.34 33.41
N GLU A 323 -38.20 -20.15 34.31
CA GLU A 323 -37.66 -19.70 35.60
C GLU A 323 -36.51 -18.69 35.41
N ALA A 324 -35.57 -18.97 34.50
CA ALA A 324 -34.45 -18.07 34.21
C ALA A 324 -34.93 -16.75 33.61
N ARG A 325 -35.94 -16.80 32.74
CA ARG A 325 -36.51 -15.63 32.06
C ARG A 325 -37.27 -14.74 33.02
N GLU A 326 -38.13 -15.31 33.86
CA GLU A 326 -38.83 -14.58 34.90
C GLU A 326 -37.84 -13.90 35.85
N ALA A 327 -36.83 -14.63 36.33
CA ALA A 327 -35.80 -14.09 37.20
C ALA A 327 -34.99 -12.96 36.53
N ALA A 328 -34.57 -13.15 35.27
CA ALA A 328 -33.83 -12.12 34.52
C ALA A 328 -34.66 -10.85 34.28
N GLN A 329 -35.95 -11.00 33.96
CA GLN A 329 -36.88 -9.88 33.78
C GLN A 329 -37.12 -9.11 35.08
N GLN A 330 -37.41 -9.81 36.18
CA GLN A 330 -37.60 -9.20 37.50
C GLN A 330 -36.34 -8.45 37.97
N ALA A 331 -35.18 -9.02 37.70
CA ALA A 331 -33.88 -8.42 37.99
C ALA A 331 -33.48 -7.28 37.02
N GLY A 332 -34.08 -7.23 35.83
CA GLY A 332 -33.70 -6.31 34.75
C GLY A 332 -32.31 -6.58 34.18
N ILE A 333 -31.85 -7.84 34.17
CA ILE A 333 -30.56 -8.29 33.62
C ILE A 333 -30.75 -9.01 32.29
N SER A 334 -29.66 -9.20 31.55
CA SER A 334 -29.66 -9.99 30.32
C SER A 334 -29.68 -11.49 30.62
N LEU A 335 -30.16 -12.29 29.67
CA LEU A 335 -30.24 -13.75 29.75
C LEU A 335 -29.67 -14.36 28.48
N LEU A 336 -28.99 -15.49 28.62
CA LEU A 336 -28.59 -16.38 27.55
C LEU A 336 -28.81 -17.84 27.97
N ILE A 337 -29.63 -18.57 27.22
CA ILE A 337 -29.85 -19.99 27.45
C ILE A 337 -28.79 -20.82 26.71
N THR A 338 -27.89 -21.45 27.47
CA THR A 338 -26.72 -22.18 26.97
C THR A 338 -27.07 -23.60 26.46
N GLY A 339 -26.07 -24.28 25.87
CA GLY A 339 -26.18 -25.62 25.27
C GLY A 339 -25.73 -25.69 23.80
N ASN A 340 -25.83 -26.86 23.16
CA ASN A 340 -25.34 -27.13 21.78
C ASN A 340 -25.85 -26.17 20.69
N ARG A 341 -26.93 -25.42 20.96
CA ARG A 341 -27.51 -24.41 20.06
C ARG A 341 -27.35 -22.97 20.59
N GLY A 342 -26.38 -22.72 21.47
CA GLY A 342 -26.23 -21.45 22.19
C GLY A 342 -25.51 -20.34 21.43
N ARG A 343 -24.77 -20.64 20.36
CA ARG A 343 -23.96 -19.65 19.64
C ARG A 343 -24.81 -18.57 18.96
N LEU A 344 -25.92 -18.93 18.31
CA LEU A 344 -26.77 -17.96 17.63
C LEU A 344 -27.47 -17.00 18.61
N PRO A 345 -28.13 -17.46 19.70
CA PRO A 345 -28.60 -16.58 20.77
C PRO A 345 -27.51 -15.66 21.31
N LEU A 346 -26.29 -16.19 21.50
CA LEU A 346 -25.13 -15.43 21.96
C LEU A 346 -24.75 -14.32 20.98
N GLU A 347 -24.68 -14.60 19.68
CA GLU A 347 -24.35 -13.60 18.66
C GLU A 347 -25.39 -12.46 18.57
N TYR A 348 -26.68 -12.80 18.67
CA TYR A 348 -27.73 -11.79 18.71
C TYR A 348 -27.65 -10.95 19.99
N LEU A 349 -27.54 -11.59 21.15
CA LEU A 349 -27.38 -10.89 22.41
C LEU A 349 -26.14 -9.99 22.38
N ALA A 350 -24.99 -10.49 21.97
CA ALA A 350 -23.76 -9.73 21.87
C ALA A 350 -23.90 -8.46 21.01
N SER A 351 -24.74 -8.48 19.98
CA SER A 351 -24.98 -7.29 19.16
C SER A 351 -25.87 -6.23 19.79
N GLU A 352 -26.55 -6.56 20.88
CA GLU A 352 -27.40 -5.67 21.66
C GLU A 352 -26.72 -5.17 22.95
N LEU A 353 -25.55 -5.73 23.29
CA LEU A 353 -24.79 -5.38 24.48
C LEU A 353 -23.64 -4.42 24.16
N THR A 354 -23.23 -3.66 25.18
CA THR A 354 -22.06 -2.78 25.12
C THR A 354 -21.25 -2.89 26.41
N GLY A 355 -19.92 -2.78 26.27
CA GLY A 355 -18.98 -2.81 27.38
C GLY A 355 -18.70 -4.22 27.94
N PRO A 356 -17.92 -4.31 29.03
CA PRO A 356 -17.57 -5.58 29.64
C PRO A 356 -18.79 -6.26 30.28
N LEU A 357 -18.77 -7.59 30.35
CA LEU A 357 -19.87 -8.41 30.82
C LEU A 357 -19.59 -9.06 32.18
N HIS A 358 -20.61 -9.14 33.04
CA HIS A 358 -20.67 -10.11 34.13
C HIS A 358 -21.49 -11.32 33.70
N LEU A 359 -20.92 -12.51 33.77
CA LEU A 359 -21.62 -13.76 33.49
C LEU A 359 -22.02 -14.42 34.81
N ILE A 360 -23.27 -14.88 34.92
CA ILE A 360 -23.77 -15.66 36.07
C ILE A 360 -24.19 -17.01 35.52
N ALA A 361 -23.60 -18.12 35.95
CA ALA A 361 -23.91 -19.47 35.51
C ALA A 361 -24.86 -20.15 36.50
N TRP A 362 -26.13 -20.30 36.15
CA TRP A 362 -27.12 -21.02 36.97
C TRP A 362 -27.35 -22.42 36.39
N GLU A 363 -27.13 -23.47 37.18
CA GLU A 363 -27.33 -24.88 36.81
C GLU A 363 -26.71 -25.32 35.46
N ILE A 364 -25.59 -24.73 35.02
CA ILE A 364 -24.90 -25.12 33.79
C ILE A 364 -23.48 -25.64 34.07
N PRO A 365 -22.96 -26.58 33.25
CA PRO A 365 -21.58 -27.03 33.37
C PRO A 365 -20.58 -25.89 33.21
N ALA A 366 -19.49 -25.91 33.98
CA ALA A 366 -18.43 -24.90 33.90
C ALA A 366 -17.82 -24.80 32.48
N ALA A 367 -17.75 -25.91 31.74
CA ALA A 367 -17.29 -25.93 30.36
C ALA A 367 -18.19 -25.08 29.42
N ASP A 368 -19.51 -25.16 29.60
CA ASP A 368 -20.47 -24.39 28.80
C ASP A 368 -20.39 -22.90 29.12
N ALA A 369 -20.22 -22.56 30.40
CA ALA A 369 -20.02 -21.19 30.85
C ALA A 369 -18.71 -20.59 30.27
N ARG A 370 -17.62 -21.36 30.25
CA ARG A 370 -16.35 -20.98 29.60
C ARG A 370 -16.52 -20.81 28.09
N SER A 371 -17.25 -21.69 27.43
CA SER A 371 -17.54 -21.61 26.00
C SER A 371 -18.34 -20.34 25.64
N ALA A 372 -19.37 -20.01 26.42
CA ALA A 372 -20.14 -18.78 26.24
C ALA A 372 -19.25 -17.53 26.40
N ARG A 373 -18.40 -17.51 27.43
CA ARG A 373 -17.45 -16.42 27.62
C ARG A 373 -16.47 -16.24 26.46
N GLN A 374 -15.87 -17.33 25.98
CA GLN A 374 -15.01 -17.30 24.79
C GLN A 374 -15.78 -16.74 23.58
N GLY A 375 -17.04 -17.11 23.43
CA GLY A 375 -17.89 -16.60 22.36
C GLY A 375 -18.12 -15.10 22.43
N PHE A 376 -18.42 -14.55 23.60
CA PHE A 376 -18.53 -13.09 23.77
C PHE A 376 -17.22 -12.37 23.47
N ALA A 377 -16.09 -12.90 23.95
CA ALA A 377 -14.78 -12.30 23.70
C ALA A 377 -14.41 -12.27 22.20
N GLN A 378 -14.73 -13.32 21.45
CA GLN A 378 -14.57 -13.36 19.98
C GLN A 378 -15.41 -12.30 19.26
N LEU A 379 -16.51 -11.86 19.87
CA LEU A 379 -17.41 -10.84 19.34
C LEU A 379 -17.08 -9.43 19.87
N GLY A 380 -15.98 -9.27 20.61
CA GLY A 380 -15.53 -7.98 21.14
C GLY A 380 -16.17 -7.59 22.49
N LEU A 381 -16.85 -8.52 23.16
CA LEU A 381 -17.39 -8.30 24.51
C LEU A 381 -16.59 -9.11 25.53
N GLU A 382 -15.67 -8.44 26.22
CA GLU A 382 -14.86 -9.10 27.24
C GLU A 382 -15.67 -9.33 28.53
N SER A 383 -15.41 -10.43 29.22
CA SER A 383 -15.92 -10.68 30.58
C SER A 383 -14.72 -10.88 31.49
N PRO A 384 -14.36 -9.89 32.32
CA PRO A 384 -13.09 -9.92 33.08
C PRO A 384 -13.08 -10.98 34.19
N CYS A 385 -14.24 -11.39 34.69
CA CYS A 385 -14.36 -12.36 35.79
C CYS A 385 -14.85 -13.71 35.30
N ALA A 386 -14.57 -14.76 36.08
CA ALA A 386 -15.24 -16.06 35.95
C ALA A 386 -16.76 -15.88 35.93
N PRO A 387 -17.50 -16.70 35.15
CA PRO A 387 -18.93 -16.83 35.34
C PRO A 387 -19.23 -17.21 36.80
N HIS A 388 -20.01 -16.40 37.50
CA HIS A 388 -20.41 -16.67 38.88
C HIS A 388 -21.39 -17.84 38.92
N ALA A 389 -21.00 -18.96 39.52
CA ALA A 389 -21.91 -20.07 39.72
C ALA A 389 -23.03 -19.67 40.69
N LEU A 390 -24.26 -20.02 40.33
CA LEU A 390 -25.46 -19.81 41.12
C LEU A 390 -26.15 -21.16 41.30
N ASP A 391 -26.39 -21.55 42.56
CA ASP A 391 -27.09 -22.80 42.87
C ASP A 391 -28.61 -22.59 42.92
N ASP A 392 -29.06 -21.44 43.44
CA ASP A 392 -30.47 -21.06 43.56
C ASP A 392 -30.73 -19.65 43.00
N LEU A 393 -31.77 -19.53 42.17
CA LEU A 393 -32.24 -18.25 41.64
C LEU A 393 -32.70 -17.28 42.73
N GLY A 394 -33.16 -17.78 43.89
CA GLY A 394 -33.52 -16.95 45.04
C GLY A 394 -32.37 -16.04 45.49
N GLU A 395 -31.13 -16.43 45.23
CA GLU A 395 -29.94 -15.65 45.58
C GLU A 395 -29.58 -14.57 44.57
N LEU A 396 -30.18 -14.58 43.38
CA LEU A 396 -29.86 -13.64 42.30
C LEU A 396 -29.99 -12.19 42.76
N LYS A 397 -31.05 -11.86 43.51
CA LYS A 397 -31.27 -10.50 44.02
C LYS A 397 -30.16 -10.06 44.97
N ARG A 398 -29.70 -10.97 45.83
CA ARG A 398 -28.58 -10.73 46.77
C ARG A 398 -27.28 -10.52 45.99
N LEU A 399 -26.97 -11.39 45.03
CA LEU A 399 -25.79 -11.27 44.17
C LEU A 399 -25.77 -9.92 43.44
N LEU A 400 -26.89 -9.56 42.79
CA LEU A 400 -27.02 -8.30 42.07
C LEU A 400 -26.84 -7.07 42.96
N SER A 401 -27.28 -7.12 44.23
CA SER A 401 -27.09 -6.00 45.15
C SER A 401 -25.62 -5.66 45.40
N GLY A 402 -24.72 -6.65 45.29
CA GLY A 402 -23.27 -6.49 45.42
C GLY A 402 -22.52 -6.29 44.10
N LEU A 403 -23.13 -6.57 42.95
CA LEU A 403 -22.47 -6.39 41.65
C LEU A 403 -22.41 -4.92 41.24
N THR A 404 -21.19 -4.41 41.11
CA THR A 404 -20.90 -3.18 40.40
C THR A 404 -20.83 -3.44 38.89
N LYS A 405 -20.92 -2.39 38.06
CA LYS A 405 -20.63 -2.54 36.64
C LYS A 405 -19.16 -2.95 36.50
N PRO A 406 -18.82 -4.00 35.72
CA PRO A 406 -17.43 -4.35 35.56
C PRO A 406 -16.75 -3.14 34.93
N GLN A 407 -15.67 -2.70 35.56
CA GLN A 407 -14.83 -1.72 34.89
C GLN A 407 -14.25 -2.40 33.67
N GLU A 408 -14.28 -1.68 32.55
CA GLU A 408 -13.51 -2.09 31.39
C GLU A 408 -12.08 -2.22 31.89
N VAL A 409 -11.46 -3.39 31.68
CA VAL A 409 -10.03 -3.53 31.94
C VAL A 409 -9.38 -2.57 30.96
N ARG A 410 -9.07 -1.37 31.45
CA ARG A 410 -8.30 -0.40 30.69
C ARG A 410 -6.95 -1.04 30.54
N ARG A 411 -6.75 -1.69 29.40
CA ARG A 411 -5.42 -2.12 29.00
C ARG A 411 -4.56 -0.88 29.00
N GLU A 412 -3.44 -0.98 29.70
CA GLU A 412 -2.51 0.12 29.75
C GLU A 412 -2.08 0.41 28.32
N PRO A 413 -2.09 1.67 27.88
CA PRO A 413 -1.57 1.97 26.56
C PRO A 413 -0.12 1.51 26.47
N LEU A 414 0.31 1.13 25.26
CA LEU A 414 1.70 0.80 25.04
C LEU A 414 2.58 1.96 25.53
N ARG A 415 3.46 1.65 26.49
CA ARG A 415 4.38 2.62 27.10
C ARG A 415 5.62 2.83 26.24
N ARG A 416 5.98 1.79 25.49
CA ARG A 416 7.07 1.83 24.53
C ARG A 416 6.67 2.57 23.27
N ILE A 417 7.65 3.22 22.67
CA ILE A 417 7.51 3.97 21.45
C ILE A 417 7.97 3.05 20.32
N PRO A 418 7.09 2.68 19.36
CA PRO A 418 7.46 1.83 18.24
C PRO A 418 8.32 2.63 17.27
N LEU A 419 9.60 2.28 17.14
CA LEU A 419 10.57 2.94 16.27
C LEU A 419 10.83 2.10 15.02
N GLU A 420 10.77 2.73 13.86
CA GLU A 420 11.01 2.08 12.57
C GLU A 420 12.52 1.95 12.31
N GLY A 421 12.98 0.71 12.18
CA GLY A 421 14.29 0.34 11.67
C GLY A 421 14.20 -0.19 10.24
N PHE A 422 15.37 -0.48 9.66
CA PHE A 422 15.48 -1.00 8.30
C PHE A 422 14.88 -2.41 8.15
N GLU A 423 15.14 -3.30 9.12
CA GLU A 423 14.73 -4.72 9.07
C GLU A 423 13.68 -5.08 10.12
N GLU A 424 13.38 -4.16 11.04
CA GLU A 424 12.56 -4.42 12.22
C GLU A 424 11.86 -3.17 12.75
N LEU A 425 10.81 -3.38 13.53
CA LEU A 425 10.30 -2.41 14.48
C LEU A 425 11.00 -2.61 15.82
N TYR A 426 11.50 -1.55 16.43
CA TYR A 426 12.09 -1.56 17.76
C TYR A 426 11.19 -0.79 18.73
N PHE A 427 10.79 -1.42 19.82
CA PHE A 427 9.94 -0.80 20.84
C PHE A 427 10.82 -0.23 21.95
N ALA A 428 11.09 1.08 21.87
CA ALA A 428 11.96 1.79 22.80
C ALA A 428 11.20 2.27 24.03
N ASP A 429 11.80 2.13 25.20
CA ASP A 429 11.35 2.82 26.38
C ASP A 429 11.68 4.33 26.23
N PRO A 430 10.81 5.26 26.72
CA PRO A 430 11.07 6.69 26.59
C PRO A 430 12.44 7.12 27.16
N GLU A 431 12.91 6.44 28.21
CA GLU A 431 14.20 6.71 28.84
C GLU A 431 15.41 6.33 27.98
N GLU A 432 15.23 5.44 27.00
CA GLU A 432 16.29 5.06 26.08
C GLU A 432 16.51 6.11 25.00
N ILE A 433 15.54 6.99 24.78
CA ILE A 433 15.60 7.99 23.72
C ILE A 433 16.44 9.16 24.22
N GLU A 434 17.55 9.40 23.52
CA GLU A 434 18.44 10.52 23.76
C GLU A 434 17.91 11.79 23.09
N SER A 435 17.45 11.68 21.83
CA SER A 435 16.94 12.84 21.10
C SER A 435 15.94 12.51 20.01
N TRP A 436 15.07 13.49 19.74
CA TRP A 436 14.15 13.54 18.62
C TRP A 436 14.58 14.68 17.70
N VAL A 437 14.86 14.38 16.44
CA VAL A 437 15.29 15.39 15.45
C VAL A 437 14.38 15.30 14.23
N PRO A 438 13.68 16.37 13.83
CA PRO A 438 12.92 16.38 12.58
C PRO A 438 13.81 15.98 11.41
N SER A 439 13.34 15.05 10.59
CA SER A 439 14.04 14.47 9.44
C SER A 439 13.07 14.37 8.26
N PRO A 440 13.38 14.97 7.10
CA PRO A 440 12.53 14.86 5.91
C PRO A 440 12.40 13.40 5.41
N PRO A 441 11.26 13.03 4.78
CA PRO A 441 10.06 13.83 4.58
C PRO A 441 9.09 13.66 5.76
N GLY A 442 8.84 14.73 6.52
CA GLY A 442 7.79 14.74 7.55
C GLY A 442 7.94 13.66 8.64
N ARG A 443 9.18 13.26 8.95
CA ARG A 443 9.51 12.22 9.95
C ARG A 443 10.41 12.78 11.04
N TRP A 444 10.70 11.94 12.00
CA TRP A 444 11.61 12.21 13.10
C TRP A 444 12.64 11.11 13.20
N ARG A 445 13.90 11.51 13.19
CA ARG A 445 15.03 10.69 13.57
C ARG A 445 15.03 10.58 15.09
N VAL A 446 15.10 9.35 15.57
CA VAL A 446 15.12 9.02 17.00
C VAL A 446 16.46 8.37 17.30
N GLU A 447 17.27 9.03 18.11
CA GLU A 447 18.55 8.50 18.57
C GLU A 447 18.39 7.95 19.98
N LEU A 448 18.84 6.72 20.17
CA LEU A 448 18.89 6.07 21.48
C LEU A 448 20.20 6.38 22.18
N LYS A 449 20.22 6.25 23.51
CA LYS A 449 21.41 6.44 24.36
C LYS A 449 22.56 5.48 24.06
N ASP A 450 22.26 4.33 23.47
CA ASP A 450 23.27 3.37 23.01
C ASP A 450 23.83 3.69 21.61
N GLY A 451 23.41 4.79 21.01
CA GLY A 451 23.84 5.27 19.69
C GLY A 451 23.09 4.64 18.51
N ARG A 452 22.13 3.73 18.74
CA ARG A 452 21.26 3.24 17.65
C ARG A 452 20.30 4.32 17.20
N VAL A 453 19.95 4.30 15.91
CA VAL A 453 19.13 5.31 15.27
C VAL A 453 17.96 4.66 14.56
N TYR A 454 16.78 5.22 14.75
CA TYR A 454 15.52 4.78 14.15
C TYR A 454 14.72 5.97 13.66
N HIS A 455 13.57 5.69 13.05
CA HIS A 455 12.64 6.70 12.56
C HIS A 455 11.25 6.56 13.18
N HIS A 456 10.52 7.67 13.23
CA HIS A 456 9.14 7.70 13.69
C HIS A 456 8.38 8.83 12.96
N PRO A 457 7.05 8.69 12.71
CA PRO A 457 6.26 9.75 12.05
C PRO A 457 6.22 11.09 12.80
N GLY A 458 6.27 11.05 14.13
CA GLY A 458 6.15 12.25 14.99
C GLY A 458 6.48 11.94 16.44
N PRO A 459 7.03 12.85 17.25
CA PRO A 459 7.23 12.61 18.67
C PRO A 459 5.86 12.28 19.30
N PRO A 460 5.68 11.08 19.86
CA PRO A 460 4.44 10.75 20.53
C PRO A 460 4.33 11.57 21.82
N ASP A 461 3.11 11.77 22.31
CA ASP A 461 2.92 12.31 23.65
C ASP A 461 3.64 11.40 24.66
N ALA A 462 4.67 11.94 25.32
CA ALA A 462 5.47 11.19 26.27
C ALA A 462 4.58 10.66 27.40
N ARG A 463 4.47 9.32 27.51
CA ARG A 463 3.79 8.66 28.63
C ARG A 463 4.86 8.16 29.59
N SER A 464 4.96 8.80 30.75
CA SER A 464 5.93 8.45 31.78
C SER A 464 5.57 7.14 32.50
N GLY A 465 6.63 6.47 32.96
CA GLY A 465 6.63 5.10 33.45
C GLY A 465 5.73 4.83 34.65
N GLY A 466 4.88 3.82 34.49
CA GLY A 466 4.37 3.02 35.60
C GLY A 466 5.29 1.84 35.88
N GLU A 467 5.12 1.22 37.04
CA GLU A 467 5.81 -0.02 37.40
C GLU A 467 5.57 -1.08 36.32
N ARG A 468 6.64 -1.73 35.84
CA ARG A 468 6.56 -2.77 34.81
C ARG A 468 6.06 -4.05 35.45
N SER A 469 5.06 -4.69 34.84
CA SER A 469 4.69 -6.04 35.26
C SER A 469 5.87 -7.00 35.06
N ARG A 470 6.14 -7.82 36.08
CA ARG A 470 7.14 -8.89 36.05
C ARG A 470 6.67 -10.13 35.29
N VAL A 471 5.40 -10.16 34.87
CA VAL A 471 4.84 -11.23 34.05
C VAL A 471 5.32 -11.07 32.60
N LEU A 472 5.90 -12.12 32.03
CA LEU A 472 6.29 -12.17 30.63
C LEU A 472 5.14 -12.64 29.74
N TRP A 473 4.56 -13.79 30.08
CA TRP A 473 3.42 -14.37 29.37
C TRP A 473 2.68 -15.36 30.26
N LEU A 474 1.48 -15.70 29.82
CA LEU A 474 0.65 -16.75 30.39
C LEU A 474 0.48 -17.85 29.35
N GLU A 475 0.69 -19.11 29.75
CA GLU A 475 0.55 -20.28 28.89
C GLU A 475 -0.41 -21.30 29.47
N GLU A 476 -1.22 -21.93 28.62
CA GLU A 476 -2.09 -23.06 28.97
C GLU A 476 -1.38 -24.38 28.69
N ARG A 477 -1.22 -25.23 29.71
CA ARG A 477 -0.67 -26.59 29.59
C ARG A 477 -1.63 -27.57 30.26
N GLY A 478 -2.39 -28.31 29.44
CA GLY A 478 -3.50 -29.13 29.93
C GLY A 478 -4.64 -28.24 30.43
N ASP A 479 -5.16 -28.53 31.62
CA ASP A 479 -6.24 -27.75 32.26
C ASP A 479 -5.72 -26.64 33.21
N GLN A 480 -4.39 -26.43 33.24
CA GLN A 480 -3.75 -25.44 34.11
C GLN A 480 -3.11 -24.31 33.30
N ALA A 481 -3.13 -23.13 33.89
CA ALA A 481 -2.51 -21.93 33.35
C ALA A 481 -1.26 -21.60 34.16
N PHE A 482 -0.20 -21.21 33.49
CA PHE A 482 1.10 -20.96 34.09
C PHE A 482 1.55 -19.55 33.76
N TRP A 483 1.84 -18.77 34.80
CA TRP A 483 2.52 -17.48 34.71
C TRP A 483 4.01 -17.73 34.56
N LEU A 484 4.60 -17.16 33.52
CA LEU A 484 6.04 -17.13 33.35
C LEU A 484 6.55 -15.73 33.70
N TRP A 485 7.44 -15.68 34.69
CA TRP A 485 7.95 -14.46 35.28
C TRP A 485 9.34 -14.13 34.77
N GLU A 486 9.71 -12.86 34.88
CA GLU A 486 11.01 -12.35 34.45
C GLU A 486 12.22 -13.01 35.13
N ASP A 487 12.08 -13.50 36.36
CA ASP A 487 13.15 -14.24 37.04
C ASP A 487 13.30 -15.70 36.58
N GLY A 488 12.56 -16.08 35.53
CA GLY A 488 12.52 -17.43 34.99
C GLY A 488 11.67 -18.39 35.82
N SER A 489 11.07 -17.94 36.93
CA SER A 489 10.16 -18.76 37.69
C SER A 489 8.85 -18.96 36.94
N GLU A 490 8.22 -20.10 37.21
CA GLU A 490 6.90 -20.44 36.71
C GLU A 490 5.99 -20.67 37.91
N THR A 491 4.85 -19.98 37.93
CA THR A 491 3.83 -20.23 38.96
C THR A 491 2.51 -20.61 38.31
N THR A 492 1.77 -21.49 38.95
CA THR A 492 0.42 -21.83 38.49
C THR A 492 -0.49 -20.65 38.76
N ALA A 493 -1.28 -20.24 37.78
CA ALA A 493 -2.31 -19.24 37.97
C ALA A 493 -3.43 -19.82 38.83
N GLU A 494 -3.86 -19.06 39.84
CA GLU A 494 -5.01 -19.41 40.66
C GLU A 494 -6.33 -19.38 39.86
N LEU A 495 -6.32 -18.66 38.73
CA LEU A 495 -7.45 -18.52 37.82
C LEU A 495 -7.24 -19.34 36.54
N PRO A 496 -8.35 -19.83 35.91
CA PRO A 496 -8.32 -20.41 34.57
C PRO A 496 -7.61 -19.53 33.54
N PHE A 497 -7.00 -20.16 32.53
CA PHE A 497 -6.16 -19.49 31.53
C PHE A 497 -6.75 -18.19 30.92
N LEU A 498 -8.03 -18.20 30.55
CA LEU A 498 -8.67 -17.02 29.97
C LEU A 498 -8.93 -15.91 31.00
N GLU A 499 -9.15 -16.27 32.26
CA GLU A 499 -9.38 -15.33 33.35
C GLU A 499 -8.12 -14.61 33.75
N ALA A 500 -7.09 -15.39 34.01
CA ALA A 500 -5.76 -14.90 34.29
C ALA A 500 -5.31 -13.92 33.20
N GLY A 501 -5.43 -14.30 31.92
CA GLY A 501 -5.03 -13.46 30.80
C GLY A 501 -5.84 -12.16 30.68
N GLN A 502 -7.17 -12.21 30.86
CA GLN A 502 -8.06 -11.04 30.71
C GLN A 502 -7.96 -10.04 31.86
N GLN A 503 -7.62 -10.49 33.07
CA GLN A 503 -7.47 -9.60 34.22
C GLN A 503 -6.15 -8.86 34.23
N HIS A 504 -5.15 -9.34 33.47
CA HIS A 504 -3.85 -8.71 33.43
C HIS A 504 -3.82 -7.57 32.41
N PRO A 505 -3.62 -6.30 32.82
CA PRO A 505 -3.75 -5.13 31.96
C PRO A 505 -2.74 -5.07 30.81
N ASP A 506 -1.59 -5.73 30.99
CA ASP A 506 -0.51 -5.74 29.99
C ASP A 506 -0.48 -6.98 29.10
N LEU A 507 -1.40 -7.94 29.25
CA LEU A 507 -1.41 -9.16 28.44
C LEU A 507 -2.31 -9.04 27.21
N ILE A 508 -1.84 -9.58 26.08
CA ILE A 508 -2.62 -9.75 24.86
C ILE A 508 -2.56 -11.19 24.35
N ARG A 509 -3.70 -11.70 23.89
CA ARG A 509 -3.78 -13.07 23.37
C ARG A 509 -3.15 -13.16 21.99
N ILE A 510 -2.20 -14.09 21.84
CA ILE A 510 -1.51 -14.33 20.56
C ILE A 510 -1.80 -15.72 19.97
N SER A 511 -2.39 -16.63 20.74
CA SER A 511 -2.82 -17.94 20.26
C SER A 511 -3.92 -18.54 21.12
N LYS A 512 -4.38 -19.75 20.79
CA LYS A 512 -5.36 -20.47 21.62
C LYS A 512 -4.83 -20.71 23.05
N GLN A 513 -3.51 -20.88 23.23
CA GLN A 513 -2.86 -21.30 24.47
C GLN A 513 -1.88 -20.28 25.06
N ARG A 514 -1.74 -19.09 24.46
CA ARG A 514 -0.79 -18.07 24.96
C ARG A 514 -1.34 -16.65 24.97
N TRP A 515 -1.06 -15.95 26.06
CA TRP A 515 -1.13 -14.50 26.19
C TRP A 515 0.25 -13.95 26.48
N VAL A 516 0.66 -12.87 25.84
CA VAL A 516 2.00 -12.30 25.99
C VAL A 516 1.90 -10.86 26.48
N ASN A 517 2.85 -10.45 27.30
CA ASN A 517 2.93 -9.09 27.79
C ASN A 517 3.37 -8.16 26.64
N PHE A 518 2.44 -7.35 26.13
CA PHE A 518 2.74 -6.46 24.99
C PHE A 518 3.63 -5.29 25.39
N GLN A 519 3.69 -4.92 26.67
CA GLN A 519 4.62 -3.92 27.20
C GLN A 519 6.08 -4.42 27.19
N ARG A 520 6.27 -5.75 27.15
CA ARG A 520 7.59 -6.40 27.12
C ARG A 520 8.10 -6.62 25.70
N ILE A 521 7.27 -6.43 24.67
CA ILE A 521 7.69 -6.56 23.28
C ILE A 521 8.80 -5.56 23.01
N ARG A 522 9.92 -6.06 22.48
CA ARG A 522 11.15 -5.32 22.26
C ARG A 522 11.42 -5.07 20.80
N TRP A 523 11.15 -6.04 19.95
CA TRP A 523 11.24 -5.86 18.51
C TRP A 523 10.23 -6.74 17.76
N GLY A 524 9.88 -6.32 16.55
CA GLY A 524 9.02 -7.02 15.60
C GLY A 524 9.71 -7.17 14.24
N ARG A 525 9.61 -8.35 13.64
CA ARG A 525 10.12 -8.70 12.31
C ARG A 525 9.06 -9.49 11.55
N PHE A 526 9.33 -9.84 10.29
CA PHE A 526 8.41 -10.63 9.49
C PHE A 526 7.96 -11.93 10.20
N LYS A 527 6.66 -12.01 10.51
CA LYS A 527 6.00 -13.12 11.23
C LYS A 527 6.52 -13.42 12.63
N LYS A 528 7.36 -12.57 13.22
CA LYS A 528 7.90 -12.77 14.56
C LYS A 528 7.92 -11.48 15.37
N PHE A 529 7.84 -11.62 16.68
CA PHE A 529 8.21 -10.56 17.60
C PHE A 529 8.95 -11.19 18.78
N CYS A 530 9.67 -10.35 19.52
CA CYS A 530 10.50 -10.79 20.62
C CYS A 530 10.30 -9.91 21.84
N LEU A 531 10.40 -10.52 23.01
CA LEU A 531 10.36 -9.82 24.29
C LEU A 531 11.75 -9.26 24.65
N ASP A 532 11.79 -8.37 25.62
CA ASP A 532 13.05 -7.82 26.15
C ASP A 532 13.94 -8.87 26.85
N THR A 533 13.38 -10.02 27.21
CA THR A 533 14.06 -11.21 27.72
C THR A 533 14.68 -12.08 26.62
N GLY A 534 14.32 -11.85 25.35
CA GLY A 534 14.88 -12.56 24.19
C GLY A 534 14.00 -13.68 23.62
N GLU A 535 12.86 -14.00 24.25
CA GLU A 535 11.93 -15.02 23.75
C GLU A 535 11.18 -14.54 22.51
N GLU A 536 11.21 -15.38 21.48
CA GLU A 536 10.54 -15.14 20.20
C GLU A 536 9.18 -15.82 20.13
N PHE A 537 8.21 -15.11 19.55
CA PHE A 537 6.87 -15.60 19.27
C PHE A 537 6.51 -15.36 17.81
N ARG A 538 5.65 -16.23 17.26
CA ARG A 538 5.08 -16.01 15.93
C ARG A 538 4.01 -14.93 16.01
N THR A 539 4.04 -13.99 15.06
CA THR A 539 2.99 -12.97 14.93
C THR A 539 1.66 -13.65 14.58
N PRO A 540 0.58 -13.39 15.35
CA PRO A 540 -0.74 -13.95 15.05
C PRO A 540 -1.29 -13.40 13.73
N GLU A 541 -2.06 -14.24 13.03
CA GLU A 541 -2.77 -13.89 11.80
C GLU A 541 -4.27 -13.63 12.11
N GLY A 542 -5.00 -13.00 11.17
CA GLY A 542 -6.44 -12.75 11.32
C GLY A 542 -6.78 -11.80 12.48
N LEU A 543 -7.85 -12.12 13.22
CA LEU A 543 -8.40 -11.26 14.29
C LEU A 543 -7.39 -10.98 15.42
N LEU A 544 -6.66 -12.01 15.87
CA LEU A 544 -5.64 -11.84 16.92
C LEU A 544 -4.48 -10.97 16.43
N GLY A 545 -4.09 -11.12 15.16
CA GLY A 545 -3.10 -10.27 14.51
C GLY A 545 -3.52 -8.81 14.46
N LYS A 546 -4.78 -8.56 14.08
CA LYS A 546 -5.36 -7.22 14.10
C LYS A 546 -5.36 -6.64 15.51
N GLN A 547 -5.87 -7.37 16.50
CA GLN A 547 -5.87 -6.93 17.90
C GLN A 547 -4.48 -6.56 18.39
N LEU A 548 -3.46 -7.37 18.08
CA LEU A 548 -2.08 -7.07 18.46
C LEU A 548 -1.59 -5.75 17.84
N ARG A 549 -1.81 -5.56 16.53
CA ARG A 549 -1.39 -4.33 15.84
C ARG A 549 -2.11 -3.09 16.36
N ASP A 550 -3.41 -3.18 16.59
CA ASP A 550 -4.23 -2.10 17.14
C ASP A 550 -3.72 -1.69 18.54
N HIS A 551 -3.30 -2.66 19.38
CA HIS A 551 -2.72 -2.37 20.70
C HIS A 551 -1.32 -1.77 20.64
N LEU A 552 -0.52 -2.21 19.66
CA LEU A 552 0.83 -1.69 19.46
C LEU A 552 0.85 -0.32 18.75
N GLY A 553 -0.28 0.10 18.16
CA GLY A 553 -0.36 1.34 17.38
C GLY A 553 0.47 1.28 16.09
N ILE A 554 0.56 0.10 15.46
CA ILE A 554 1.37 -0.15 14.26
C ILE A 554 0.50 -0.60 13.08
N LEU A 555 0.93 -0.33 11.85
CA LEU A 555 0.26 -0.82 10.63
C LEU A 555 0.60 -2.27 10.32
N SER A 556 1.86 -2.65 10.53
CA SER A 556 2.36 -4.02 10.31
C SER A 556 3.46 -4.40 11.29
N ALA A 557 3.94 -5.65 11.23
CA ALA A 557 5.07 -6.11 12.05
C ALA A 557 6.39 -5.40 11.72
N THR A 558 6.41 -4.54 10.69
CA THR A 558 7.61 -3.79 10.28
C THR A 558 7.35 -2.30 10.07
N GLU A 559 6.12 -1.79 10.23
CA GLU A 559 5.74 -0.41 9.88
C GLU A 559 4.83 0.22 10.94
N VAL A 560 5.16 1.43 11.40
CA VAL A 560 4.32 2.27 12.27
C VAL A 560 3.41 3.17 11.43
N SER A 561 3.90 3.59 10.26
CA SER A 561 3.16 4.38 9.27
C SER A 561 3.36 3.85 7.86
N ALA A 562 2.50 4.27 6.92
CA ALA A 562 2.72 4.00 5.51
C ALA A 562 4.05 4.65 5.09
N ASP A 563 5.13 3.86 5.05
CA ASP A 563 6.43 4.34 4.61
C ASP A 563 6.32 4.69 3.12
N PRO A 564 6.75 5.88 2.67
CA PRO A 564 7.04 6.06 1.26
C PRO A 564 8.18 5.08 0.92
N HIS A 565 7.84 4.01 0.19
CA HIS A 565 8.64 2.82 -0.21
C HIS A 565 10.15 2.98 -0.53
N GLY A 566 10.68 4.21 -0.59
CA GLY A 566 12.04 4.55 -0.94
C GLY A 566 13.14 4.25 0.09
N LEU A 567 12.88 4.33 1.41
CA LEU A 567 13.95 4.09 2.39
C LEU A 567 14.46 2.65 2.31
N ARG A 568 13.53 1.68 2.30
CA ARG A 568 13.85 0.26 2.14
C ARG A 568 14.42 -0.04 0.75
N ALA A 569 13.78 0.47 -0.30
CA ALA A 569 14.20 0.21 -1.68
C ALA A 569 15.62 0.72 -2.00
N LEU A 570 16.07 1.77 -1.33
CA LEU A 570 17.39 2.37 -1.51
C LEU A 570 18.42 1.97 -0.44
N GLN A 571 18.05 1.08 0.49
CA GLN A 571 18.91 0.68 1.61
C GLN A 571 19.42 1.89 2.42
N LEU A 572 18.56 2.89 2.61
CA LEU A 572 18.92 4.09 3.37
C LEU A 572 18.82 3.79 4.86
N ARG A 573 19.91 4.10 5.55
CA ARG A 573 20.14 3.87 6.96
C ARG A 573 20.75 5.13 7.54
N ASP A 574 20.45 5.41 8.80
CA ASP A 574 21.03 6.55 9.48
C ASP A 574 22.29 6.14 10.26
N TYR A 575 23.42 6.07 9.55
CA TYR A 575 24.69 5.64 10.13
C TYR A 575 25.13 6.57 11.28
N PRO A 576 25.64 6.03 12.40
CA PRO A 576 26.00 6.82 13.57
C PRO A 576 27.27 7.68 13.38
N TYR A 577 27.95 7.55 12.25
CA TYR A 577 29.16 8.28 11.93
C TYR A 577 29.01 9.09 10.63
N GLU A 578 29.85 10.11 10.46
CA GLU A 578 29.93 10.88 9.22
C GLU A 578 30.53 10.02 8.09
N ILE A 579 29.71 9.59 7.11
CA ILE A 579 30.17 8.68 6.05
C ILE A 579 31.37 9.27 5.29
N LEU A 580 31.40 10.59 5.13
CA LEU A 580 32.52 11.29 4.50
C LEU A 580 33.87 11.14 5.20
N ARG A 581 33.88 10.84 6.50
CA ARG A 581 35.11 10.68 7.31
C ARG A 581 35.45 9.22 7.58
N ALA A 582 34.57 8.28 7.23
CA ALA A 582 34.79 6.85 7.44
C ALA A 582 36.04 6.36 6.68
N SER A 583 36.71 5.36 7.26
CA SER A 583 37.88 4.73 6.64
C SER A 583 37.48 3.93 5.39
N ALA A 584 38.45 3.65 4.52
CA ALA A 584 38.20 2.82 3.33
C ALA A 584 37.71 1.41 3.66
N GLU A 585 38.11 0.88 4.82
CA GLU A 585 37.67 -0.44 5.31
C GLU A 585 36.23 -0.37 5.80
N GLN A 586 35.87 0.63 6.60
CA GLN A 586 34.51 0.83 7.08
C GLN A 586 33.53 1.01 5.92
N LEU A 587 33.89 1.85 4.93
CA LEU A 587 33.06 2.08 3.75
C LEU A 587 32.82 0.80 2.93
N ARG A 588 33.80 -0.11 2.89
CA ARG A 588 33.65 -1.40 2.18
C ARG A 588 32.90 -2.45 2.98
N ALA A 589 32.95 -2.37 4.31
CA ALA A 589 32.19 -3.24 5.19
C ALA A 589 30.69 -2.89 5.22
N ASP A 590 30.39 -1.58 5.29
CA ASP A 590 29.04 -1.11 5.58
C ASP A 590 28.15 -0.93 4.35
N PHE A 591 28.74 -0.77 3.16
CA PHE A 591 28.03 -0.51 1.92
C PHE A 591 28.30 -1.61 0.91
N ALA A 592 27.28 -2.43 0.65
CA ALA A 592 27.37 -3.55 -0.28
C ALA A 592 27.63 -3.10 -1.72
N ASP A 593 27.17 -1.90 -2.10
CA ASP A 593 27.35 -1.36 -3.45
C ASP A 593 27.38 0.18 -3.49
N LEU A 594 27.56 0.71 -4.70
CA LEU A 594 27.62 2.13 -5.01
C LEU A 594 26.30 2.86 -4.71
N ASN A 595 25.15 2.22 -4.94
CA ASN A 595 23.84 2.82 -4.67
C ASN A 595 23.66 3.04 -3.18
N ALA A 596 23.94 2.03 -2.37
CA ALA A 596 23.87 2.11 -0.92
C ALA A 596 24.81 3.22 -0.42
N LEU A 597 26.06 3.26 -0.88
CA LEU A 597 27.01 4.29 -0.46
C LEU A 597 26.56 5.72 -0.83
N VAL A 598 26.27 5.96 -2.11
CA VAL A 598 25.90 7.31 -2.58
C VAL A 598 24.55 7.74 -1.98
N GLY A 599 23.59 6.83 -1.92
CA GLY A 599 22.26 7.07 -1.37
C GLY A 599 22.33 7.46 0.10
N ASN A 600 23.12 6.74 0.90
CA ASN A 600 23.28 7.06 2.33
C ASN A 600 24.06 8.36 2.56
N VAL A 601 25.01 8.72 1.70
CA VAL A 601 25.69 10.03 1.75
C VAL A 601 24.70 11.16 1.44
N ILE A 602 23.87 11.01 0.42
CA ILE A 602 22.79 11.95 0.10
C ILE A 602 21.84 12.04 1.29
N TRP A 603 21.40 10.90 1.82
CA TRP A 603 20.45 10.83 2.93
C TRP A 603 20.96 11.54 4.18
N GLN A 604 22.22 11.34 4.60
CA GLN A 604 22.79 12.06 5.75
C GLN A 604 22.75 13.58 5.59
N VAL A 605 22.88 14.08 4.37
CA VAL A 605 22.83 15.52 4.06
C VAL A 605 21.39 16.01 4.00
N ALA A 606 20.49 15.24 3.40
CA ALA A 606 19.06 15.55 3.35
C ALA A 606 18.45 15.61 4.76
N CYS A 607 18.90 14.76 5.67
CA CYS A 607 18.55 14.80 7.10
C CYS A 607 19.16 16.01 7.84
N GLY A 608 19.90 16.88 7.16
CA GLY A 608 20.46 18.11 7.74
C GLY A 608 21.65 17.91 8.67
N ARG A 609 22.22 16.69 8.77
CA ARG A 609 23.35 16.40 9.69
C ARG A 609 24.61 17.15 9.30
N TYR A 610 24.81 17.34 7.99
CA TYR A 610 26.00 17.98 7.44
C TYR A 610 25.66 18.84 6.21
N ARG A 611 26.47 19.88 5.97
CA ARG A 611 26.40 20.71 4.76
C ARG A 611 27.76 20.73 4.08
N TYR A 612 27.84 20.10 2.91
CA TYR A 612 29.10 19.98 2.17
C TYR A 612 29.18 20.82 0.91
N ALA A 613 28.03 21.10 0.30
CA ALA A 613 27.93 21.95 -0.87
C ALA A 613 26.52 22.53 -0.98
N ASP A 614 26.44 23.73 -1.56
CA ASP A 614 25.21 24.45 -1.83
C ASP A 614 24.85 24.44 -3.32
N THR A 615 25.58 23.67 -4.14
CA THR A 615 25.30 23.50 -5.57
C THR A 615 25.28 22.03 -5.92
N PHE A 616 24.40 21.66 -6.86
CA PHE A 616 24.23 20.29 -7.33
C PHE A 616 25.56 19.64 -7.77
N SER A 617 26.29 20.33 -8.65
CA SER A 617 27.60 19.86 -9.12
C SER A 617 28.67 19.90 -8.03
N GLY A 618 28.67 20.95 -7.19
CA GLY A 618 29.61 21.07 -6.09
C GLY A 618 29.52 19.91 -5.09
N PHE A 619 28.31 19.38 -4.89
CA PHE A 619 28.08 18.21 -4.04
C PHE A 619 28.76 16.95 -4.58
N PHE A 620 28.74 16.73 -5.89
CA PHE A 620 29.50 15.61 -6.43
C PHE A 620 31.01 15.82 -6.27
N TYR A 621 31.53 16.98 -6.67
CA TYR A 621 32.98 17.17 -6.78
C TYR A 621 33.71 17.36 -5.44
N ARG A 622 33.03 17.86 -4.41
CA ARG A 622 33.65 18.12 -3.11
C ARG A 622 33.52 16.91 -2.19
N PRO A 623 32.35 16.58 -1.62
CA PRO A 623 32.24 15.47 -0.69
C PRO A 623 32.25 14.11 -1.38
N LEU A 624 31.47 13.93 -2.45
CA LEU A 624 31.20 12.59 -2.97
C LEU A 624 32.41 12.01 -3.72
N GLN A 625 33.11 12.81 -4.53
CA GLN A 625 34.30 12.37 -5.26
C GLN A 625 35.40 11.86 -4.31
N ALA A 626 35.58 12.49 -3.16
CA ALA A 626 36.56 12.07 -2.16
C ALA A 626 36.21 10.70 -1.54
N ILE A 627 34.92 10.48 -1.26
CA ILE A 627 34.42 9.19 -0.75
C ILE A 627 34.57 8.10 -1.81
N LEU A 628 34.15 8.38 -3.05
CA LEU A 628 34.23 7.42 -4.15
C LEU A 628 35.67 6.97 -4.40
N TYR A 629 36.64 7.88 -4.31
CA TYR A 629 38.06 7.54 -4.34
C TYR A 629 38.45 6.64 -3.15
N ARG A 630 38.05 6.99 -1.93
CA ARG A 630 38.42 6.24 -0.71
C ARG A 630 37.80 4.84 -0.68
N ALA A 631 36.57 4.69 -1.14
CA ALA A 631 35.87 3.42 -1.25
C ALA A 631 36.34 2.55 -2.44
N GLY A 632 37.24 3.09 -3.29
CA GLY A 632 37.86 2.35 -4.39
C GLY A 632 37.11 2.43 -5.73
N TYR A 633 36.07 3.26 -5.84
CA TYR A 633 35.34 3.49 -7.09
C TYR A 633 36.05 4.45 -8.05
N LEU A 634 37.02 5.22 -7.56
CA LEU A 634 37.88 6.09 -8.38
C LEU A 634 39.36 5.84 -8.04
N THR A 635 40.22 5.99 -9.05
CA THR A 635 41.68 6.03 -8.87
C THR A 635 42.18 7.47 -8.70
N ARG A 636 43.42 7.62 -8.21
CA ARG A 636 44.04 8.94 -8.00
C ARG A 636 44.19 9.72 -9.31
N THR A 637 44.45 9.01 -10.40
CA THR A 637 44.54 9.58 -11.75
C THR A 637 43.18 10.13 -12.20
N GLN A 638 42.11 9.36 -12.01
CA GLN A 638 40.74 9.75 -12.38
C GLN A 638 40.22 10.96 -11.58
N VAL A 639 40.62 11.08 -10.32
CA VAL A 639 40.28 12.24 -9.47
C VAL A 639 40.87 13.54 -10.03
N ARG A 640 42.14 13.51 -10.46
CA ARG A 640 42.95 14.68 -10.85
C ARG A 640 42.64 15.23 -12.24
N GLN A 641 41.98 14.44 -13.09
CA GLN A 641 41.71 14.84 -14.47
C GLN A 641 40.40 15.64 -14.62
N PRO A 642 40.32 16.54 -15.62
CA PRO A 642 39.08 17.23 -16.00
C PRO A 642 37.96 16.25 -16.40
N LEU A 643 36.70 16.62 -16.16
CA LEU A 643 35.52 15.80 -16.52
C LEU A 643 35.45 15.36 -17.98
N ARG A 644 36.03 16.15 -18.88
CA ARG A 644 35.96 15.90 -20.33
C ARG A 644 36.98 14.86 -20.82
N SER A 645 37.89 14.38 -19.96
CA SER A 645 39.00 13.52 -20.38
C SER A 645 38.96 12.08 -19.86
N GLU A 646 38.02 11.69 -18.97
CA GLU A 646 37.96 10.33 -18.39
C GLU A 646 36.51 9.84 -18.19
N ALA A 647 36.16 8.72 -18.85
CA ALA A 647 34.80 8.18 -18.90
C ALA A 647 34.27 7.69 -17.53
N ALA A 648 35.15 7.26 -16.62
CA ALA A 648 34.73 6.68 -15.34
C ALA A 648 34.13 7.72 -14.37
N LYS A 649 34.78 8.89 -14.25
CA LYS A 649 34.30 9.98 -13.38
C LYS A 649 32.96 10.54 -13.87
N LEU A 650 32.80 10.64 -15.19
CA LEU A 650 31.55 11.07 -15.80
C LEU A 650 30.41 10.08 -15.55
N LYS A 651 30.67 8.77 -15.64
CA LYS A 651 29.69 7.71 -15.29
C LYS A 651 29.20 7.83 -13.84
N LEU A 652 30.11 8.04 -12.89
CA LEU A 652 29.74 8.20 -11.48
C LEU A 652 28.96 9.49 -11.22
N TYR A 653 29.30 10.58 -11.93
CA TYR A 653 28.52 11.83 -11.88
C TYR A 653 27.09 11.59 -12.34
N TYR A 654 26.89 10.94 -13.48
CA TYR A 654 25.55 10.60 -13.96
C TYR A 654 24.79 9.69 -13.00
N HIS A 655 25.45 8.69 -12.41
CA HIS A 655 24.85 7.83 -11.42
C HIS A 655 24.34 8.60 -10.19
N PHE A 656 25.15 9.53 -9.67
CA PHE A 656 24.72 10.44 -8.62
C PHE A 656 23.50 11.27 -9.04
N CYS A 657 23.50 11.82 -10.25
CA CYS A 657 22.40 12.65 -10.74
C CYS A 657 21.07 11.90 -10.71
N VAL A 658 21.06 10.66 -11.19
CA VAL A 658 19.82 9.90 -11.31
C VAL A 658 19.39 9.34 -9.96
N LEU A 659 20.31 8.84 -9.13
CA LEU A 659 19.96 8.39 -7.78
C LEU A 659 19.35 9.52 -6.95
N LEU A 660 19.93 10.73 -7.00
CA LEU A 660 19.35 11.89 -6.35
C LEU A 660 17.98 12.24 -6.95
N ASN A 661 17.82 12.16 -8.27
CA ASN A 661 16.52 12.37 -8.91
C ASN A 661 15.47 11.34 -8.49
N ARG A 662 15.84 10.06 -8.31
CA ARG A 662 14.94 9.01 -7.79
C ARG A 662 14.52 9.31 -6.36
N MET A 663 15.45 9.73 -5.51
CA MET A 663 15.13 10.13 -4.13
C MET A 663 14.14 11.30 -4.08
N VAL A 664 14.28 12.28 -4.98
CA VAL A 664 13.38 13.44 -5.06
C VAL A 664 12.04 13.12 -5.76
N ARG A 665 12.08 12.55 -6.97
CA ARG A 665 10.92 12.40 -7.86
C ARG A 665 10.15 11.11 -7.63
N GLN A 666 10.86 9.98 -7.54
CA GLN A 666 10.24 8.65 -7.44
C GLN A 666 9.80 8.36 -6.00
N TYR A 667 10.68 8.59 -5.04
CA TYR A 667 10.45 8.23 -3.65
C TYR A 667 9.97 9.39 -2.78
N ARG A 668 10.04 10.63 -3.30
CA ARG A 668 9.60 11.85 -2.61
C ARG A 668 10.18 11.98 -1.20
N LEU A 669 11.44 11.59 -1.02
CA LEU A 669 12.13 11.62 0.27
C LEU A 669 12.42 13.05 0.74
N PHE A 670 12.66 13.97 -0.20
CA PHE A 670 12.89 15.39 0.03
C PHE A 670 12.84 16.12 -1.33
N ASN A 671 12.81 17.44 -1.33
CA ASN A 671 13.02 18.28 -2.51
C ASN A 671 14.43 18.89 -2.56
N TYR A 672 14.81 19.52 -3.67
CA TYR A 672 16.16 20.03 -3.82
C TYR A 672 16.47 21.22 -2.89
N ARG A 673 15.46 22.02 -2.51
CA ARG A 673 15.60 23.08 -1.51
C ARG A 673 15.84 22.54 -0.11
N GLU A 674 15.09 21.52 0.30
CA GLU A 674 15.25 20.81 1.58
C GLU A 674 16.63 20.17 1.69
N PHE A 675 17.14 19.64 0.57
CA PHE A 675 18.52 19.16 0.49
C PHE A 675 19.56 20.28 0.74
N GLY A 676 19.19 21.54 0.58
CA GLY A 676 20.04 22.70 0.84
C GLY A 676 20.80 23.20 -0.39
N PHE A 677 20.40 22.80 -1.60
CA PHE A 677 20.94 23.45 -2.79
C PHE A 677 20.48 24.92 -2.86
N LYS A 678 21.24 25.68 -3.63
CA LYS A 678 20.87 27.01 -4.09
C LYS A 678 20.44 26.89 -5.54
N ASP A 679 19.60 27.84 -5.90
CA ASP A 679 19.26 28.07 -7.28
C ASP A 679 20.53 28.35 -8.11
N ALA A 680 20.84 27.43 -9.02
CA ALA A 680 22.02 27.51 -9.85
C ALA A 680 21.90 28.61 -10.92
N PHE A 681 20.69 29.07 -11.24
CA PHE A 681 20.44 29.97 -12.36
C PHE A 681 19.33 31.01 -12.08
N PRO A 682 19.47 31.89 -11.08
CA PRO A 682 18.46 32.93 -10.80
C PRO A 682 18.20 33.85 -12.00
N GLY A 683 19.26 34.17 -12.77
CA GLY A 683 19.14 34.98 -14.00
C GLY A 683 18.48 34.26 -15.19
N ASN A 684 18.09 33.00 -15.03
CA ASN A 684 17.36 32.23 -16.03
C ASN A 684 15.84 32.21 -15.79
N ARG A 685 15.32 32.99 -14.84
CA ARG A 685 13.88 33.23 -14.73
C ARG A 685 13.57 34.69 -14.45
N MET A 686 12.35 35.06 -14.76
CA MET A 686 11.70 36.30 -14.36
C MET A 686 10.27 35.94 -13.96
N VAL A 687 9.84 36.33 -12.77
CA VAL A 687 8.45 36.17 -12.36
C VAL A 687 7.68 37.41 -12.82
N GLY A 688 6.54 37.19 -13.49
CA GLY A 688 5.71 38.26 -14.03
C GLY A 688 5.10 39.14 -12.93
N THR A 689 4.86 40.41 -13.24
CA THR A 689 4.27 41.38 -12.30
C THR A 689 2.79 41.66 -12.56
N ILE A 690 2.29 41.36 -13.76
CA ILE A 690 0.91 41.62 -14.18
C ILE A 690 0.18 40.30 -14.43
N GLN A 691 0.81 39.40 -15.18
CA GLN A 691 0.27 38.09 -15.54
C GLN A 691 1.26 36.98 -15.18
N PRO A 692 1.61 36.82 -13.89
CA PRO A 692 2.57 35.81 -13.44
C PRO A 692 2.20 34.38 -13.82
N GLN A 693 0.90 34.09 -13.96
CA GLN A 693 0.35 32.78 -14.33
C GLN A 693 0.65 32.37 -15.78
N ARG A 694 1.03 33.31 -16.64
CA ARG A 694 1.39 33.04 -18.03
C ARG A 694 2.91 32.96 -18.16
N ILE A 695 3.39 31.81 -18.62
CA ILE A 695 4.81 31.46 -18.64
C ILE A 695 5.29 31.39 -20.08
N LEU A 696 6.20 32.29 -20.45
CA LEU A 696 6.98 32.17 -21.67
C LEU A 696 8.19 31.27 -21.40
N LEU A 697 8.13 30.03 -21.88
CA LEU A 697 9.17 29.02 -21.73
C LEU A 697 10.10 29.06 -22.93
N VAL A 698 11.38 29.34 -22.73
CA VAL A 698 12.30 29.72 -23.81
C VAL A 698 13.48 28.77 -23.91
N GLU A 699 13.72 28.24 -25.09
CA GLU A 699 14.91 27.41 -25.38
C GLU A 699 16.17 28.27 -25.57
N LYS A 700 17.35 27.64 -25.57
CA LYS A 700 18.65 28.31 -25.65
C LYS A 700 18.81 29.15 -26.93
N GLY A 701 19.09 30.44 -26.78
CA GLY A 701 19.58 31.31 -27.86
C GLY A 701 19.60 32.79 -27.47
N ASP A 702 20.68 33.52 -27.81
CA ASP A 702 20.86 34.92 -27.38
C ASP A 702 19.81 35.87 -27.99
N LYS A 703 19.33 35.57 -29.20
CA LYS A 703 18.23 36.32 -29.84
C LYS A 703 16.88 36.00 -29.19
N LEU A 704 16.57 34.72 -28.98
CA LEU A 704 15.35 34.29 -28.27
C LEU A 704 15.28 34.92 -26.88
N ARG A 705 16.39 34.87 -26.13
CA ARG A 705 16.47 35.43 -24.78
C ARG A 705 16.16 36.92 -24.76
N ARG A 706 16.70 37.69 -25.70
CA ARG A 706 16.42 39.14 -25.81
C ARG A 706 14.93 39.40 -26.10
N ASN A 707 14.36 38.71 -27.08
CA ASN A 707 12.96 38.89 -27.46
C ASN A 707 12.01 38.48 -26.32
N ALA A 708 12.27 37.36 -25.66
CA ALA A 708 11.45 36.88 -24.56
C ALA A 708 11.53 37.77 -23.31
N LEU A 709 12.71 38.30 -22.97
CA LEU A 709 12.83 39.29 -21.89
C LEU A 709 12.05 40.56 -22.20
N ARG A 710 12.05 40.99 -23.47
CA ARG A 710 11.27 42.15 -23.91
C ARG A 710 9.77 41.88 -23.75
N LEU A 711 9.26 40.77 -24.32
CA LEU A 711 7.84 40.38 -24.22
C LEU A 711 7.40 40.20 -22.77
N GLY A 712 8.19 39.51 -21.94
CA GLY A 712 7.84 39.30 -20.54
C GLY A 712 7.75 40.60 -19.73
N ARG A 713 8.57 41.61 -20.07
CA ARG A 713 8.50 42.93 -19.41
C ARG A 713 7.33 43.77 -19.93
N GLU A 714 7.10 43.77 -21.24
CA GLU A 714 6.02 44.53 -21.87
C GLU A 714 4.64 44.00 -21.47
N LEU A 715 4.48 42.67 -21.36
CA LEU A 715 3.22 42.00 -21.01
C LEU A 715 3.10 41.63 -19.53
N GLY A 716 4.17 41.83 -18.75
CA GLY A 716 4.23 41.46 -17.32
C GLY A 716 4.08 39.96 -17.05
N MET A 717 4.51 39.11 -18.00
CA MET A 717 4.45 37.64 -17.92
C MET A 717 5.70 37.05 -17.25
N SER A 718 5.55 35.83 -16.73
CA SER A 718 6.70 35.04 -16.26
C SER A 718 7.51 34.51 -17.43
N VAL A 719 8.83 34.48 -17.32
CA VAL A 719 9.74 33.97 -18.36
C VAL A 719 10.72 32.99 -17.74
N VAL A 720 10.90 31.82 -18.38
CA VAL A 720 11.82 30.78 -17.94
C VAL A 720 12.75 30.41 -19.10
N PHE A 721 14.06 30.53 -18.88
CA PHE A 721 15.10 30.17 -19.83
C PHE A 721 15.66 28.79 -19.55
N LEU A 722 15.62 27.94 -20.57
CA LEU A 722 16.15 26.60 -20.53
C LEU A 722 17.52 26.53 -21.22
N LYS A 723 18.28 25.49 -20.88
CA LYS A 723 19.57 25.14 -21.52
C LYS A 723 19.47 23.74 -22.16
N GLY A 724 18.32 23.45 -22.79
CA GLY A 724 17.91 22.13 -23.26
C GLY A 724 16.68 21.63 -22.48
N MET A 725 16.62 20.34 -22.18
CA MET A 725 15.53 19.77 -21.36
C MET A 725 15.40 20.47 -20.00
N PRO A 726 14.16 20.67 -19.50
CA PRO A 726 13.93 21.33 -18.22
C PRO A 726 14.51 20.50 -17.08
N SER A 727 15.24 21.15 -16.17
CA SER A 727 15.77 20.54 -14.96
C SER A 727 14.75 20.72 -13.83
N LEU A 728 14.37 19.63 -13.16
CA LEU A 728 13.46 19.68 -12.02
C LEU A 728 13.95 20.62 -10.92
N LEU A 729 15.28 20.68 -10.68
CA LEU A 729 15.88 21.64 -9.75
C LEU A 729 15.52 23.08 -10.12
N HIS A 730 15.67 23.45 -11.40
CA HIS A 730 15.38 24.82 -11.84
C HIS A 730 13.87 25.11 -11.80
N THR A 731 13.05 24.15 -12.20
CA THR A 731 11.58 24.26 -12.15
C THR A 731 11.09 24.41 -10.72
N GLU A 732 11.67 23.69 -9.75
CA GLU A 732 11.35 23.80 -8.33
C GLU A 732 11.53 25.24 -7.82
N TYR A 733 12.69 25.87 -8.03
CA TYR A 733 12.91 27.26 -7.61
C TYR A 733 12.00 28.26 -8.34
N PHE A 734 11.69 28.01 -9.60
CA PHE A 734 10.73 28.83 -10.33
C PHE A 734 9.33 28.73 -9.71
N VAL A 735 8.82 27.53 -9.45
CA VAL A 735 7.50 27.30 -8.84
C VAL A 735 7.40 27.95 -7.47
N TYR A 736 8.45 27.83 -6.64
CA TYR A 736 8.45 28.50 -5.34
C TYR A 736 8.38 30.02 -5.45
N ALA A 737 9.18 30.63 -6.33
CA ALA A 737 9.13 32.07 -6.57
C ALA A 737 7.79 32.52 -7.17
N LEU A 738 7.19 31.70 -8.03
CA LEU A 738 5.88 31.96 -8.61
C LEU A 738 4.78 31.90 -7.54
N ARG A 739 4.80 30.91 -6.65
CA ARG A 739 3.79 30.71 -5.60
C ARG A 739 3.70 31.87 -4.61
N GLU A 740 4.77 32.63 -4.42
CA GLU A 740 4.76 33.84 -3.60
C GLU A 740 3.84 34.93 -4.18
N VAL A 741 3.56 34.91 -5.48
CA VAL A 741 2.72 35.90 -6.17
C VAL A 741 1.48 35.30 -6.84
N TRP A 742 1.49 34.00 -7.14
CA TRP A 742 0.39 33.28 -7.80
C TRP A 742 0.35 31.80 -7.38
N PRO A 743 -0.62 31.39 -6.55
CA PRO A 743 -0.77 30.00 -6.12
C PRO A 743 -1.62 29.12 -7.06
N GLY A 744 -2.23 29.70 -8.10
CA GLY A 744 -3.19 29.03 -8.98
C GLY A 744 -2.58 28.29 -10.19
N PRO A 745 -3.43 27.79 -11.11
CA PRO A 745 -2.97 27.13 -12.34
C PRO A 745 -2.26 28.10 -13.29
N VAL A 746 -1.51 27.54 -14.26
CA VAL A 746 -0.69 28.32 -15.19
C VAL A 746 -0.93 27.95 -16.67
N GLU A 747 -0.52 28.86 -17.55
CA GLU A 747 -0.49 28.69 -19.00
C GLU A 747 0.97 28.73 -19.49
N ILE A 748 1.35 27.81 -20.38
CA ILE A 748 2.68 27.74 -20.96
C ILE A 748 2.63 28.15 -22.42
N PHE A 749 3.54 29.04 -22.80
CA PHE A 749 3.81 29.46 -24.17
C PHE A 749 5.26 29.12 -24.49
N PHE A 750 5.48 28.06 -25.28
CA PHE A 750 6.82 27.58 -25.60
C PHE A 750 7.41 28.31 -26.81
N TYR A 751 8.53 28.98 -26.57
CA TYR A 751 9.35 29.66 -27.56
C TYR A 751 10.69 28.93 -27.74
N GLY A 752 10.68 27.93 -28.60
CA GLY A 752 11.84 27.12 -28.94
C GLY A 752 11.70 26.50 -30.32
N ASP A 753 12.64 25.63 -30.67
CA ASP A 753 12.72 25.07 -32.01
C ASP A 753 11.51 24.16 -32.31
N PHE A 754 11.03 24.20 -33.55
CA PHE A 754 10.03 23.26 -34.05
C PHE A 754 10.78 22.03 -34.58
N ASP A 755 11.21 21.15 -33.70
CA ASP A 755 11.77 19.84 -34.02
C ASP A 755 11.45 18.82 -32.92
N HIS A 756 11.89 17.58 -33.08
CA HIS A 756 11.62 16.51 -32.11
C HIS A 756 12.12 16.81 -30.69
N ALA A 757 13.18 17.60 -30.51
CA ALA A 757 13.70 17.95 -29.20
C ALA A 757 12.88 19.08 -28.57
N GLY A 758 12.60 20.14 -29.34
CA GLY A 758 11.72 21.22 -28.90
C GLY A 758 10.29 20.76 -28.61
N TRP A 759 9.81 19.75 -29.34
CA TRP A 759 8.47 19.17 -29.13
C TRP A 759 8.29 18.57 -27.74
N ASP A 760 9.36 18.02 -27.16
CA ASP A 760 9.37 17.33 -25.87
C ASP A 760 9.54 18.27 -24.67
N ILE A 761 10.13 19.45 -24.87
CA ILE A 761 10.48 20.39 -23.78
C ILE A 761 9.24 20.90 -23.04
N GLY A 762 8.21 21.31 -23.77
CA GLY A 762 6.96 21.84 -23.21
C GLY A 762 6.25 20.83 -22.30
N PRO A 763 5.90 19.63 -22.81
CA PRO A 763 5.31 18.55 -22.02
C PRO A 763 6.16 18.17 -20.80
N ALA A 764 7.49 18.05 -20.95
CA ALA A 764 8.37 17.73 -19.83
C ALA A 764 8.34 18.80 -18.72
N PHE A 765 8.24 20.09 -19.08
CA PHE A 765 8.12 21.16 -18.10
C PHE A 765 6.75 21.14 -17.41
N ARG A 766 5.66 20.90 -18.17
CA ARG A 766 4.31 20.69 -17.65
C ARG A 766 4.26 19.57 -16.61
N ASP A 767 4.90 18.43 -16.89
CA ASP A 767 4.94 17.30 -15.97
C ASP A 767 5.69 17.62 -14.68
N GLN A 768 6.75 18.44 -14.76
CA GLN A 768 7.47 18.92 -13.58
C GLN A 768 6.64 19.89 -12.74
N LEU A 769 5.85 20.77 -13.36
CA LEU A 769 4.91 21.65 -12.65
C LEU A 769 3.85 20.82 -11.91
N ARG A 770 3.24 19.85 -12.60
CA ARG A 770 2.25 18.94 -12.01
C ARG A 770 2.84 18.16 -10.83
N PHE A 771 4.06 17.64 -10.98
CA PHE A 771 4.79 16.98 -9.89
C PHE A 771 4.96 17.91 -8.67
N LEU A 772 5.21 19.19 -8.89
CA LEU A 772 5.36 20.20 -7.84
C LEU A 772 4.02 20.72 -7.31
N GLY A 773 2.88 20.23 -7.83
CA GLY A 773 1.53 20.65 -7.42
C GLY A 773 1.07 21.97 -8.06
N VAL A 774 1.48 22.24 -9.29
CA VAL A 774 1.00 23.38 -10.09
C VAL A 774 0.39 22.83 -11.38
N ASP A 775 -0.91 23.02 -11.55
CA ASP A 775 -1.61 22.59 -12.74
C ASP A 775 -1.32 23.51 -13.93
N CYS A 776 -1.25 22.93 -15.12
CA CYS A 776 -1.11 23.65 -16.36
C CYS A 776 -2.33 23.39 -17.23
N ILE A 777 -3.14 24.43 -17.42
CA ILE A 777 -4.41 24.33 -18.14
C ILE A 777 -4.26 24.51 -19.64
N ARG A 778 -3.11 25.03 -20.09
CA ARG A 778 -2.85 25.33 -21.50
C ARG A 778 -1.36 25.28 -21.83
N LEU A 779 -1.00 24.66 -22.95
CA LEU A 779 0.36 24.62 -23.49
C LEU A 779 0.34 24.90 -24.99
N GLU A 780 0.88 26.05 -25.39
CA GLU A 780 0.94 26.51 -26.78
C GLU A 780 2.38 26.63 -27.27
N ARG A 781 2.57 26.56 -28.60
CA ARG A 781 3.90 26.71 -29.24
C ARG A 781 3.91 27.96 -30.12
N LEU A 782 4.92 28.79 -29.96
CA LEU A 782 5.07 30.04 -30.71
C LEU A 782 5.54 29.78 -32.14
N VAL A 783 6.41 28.80 -32.34
CA VAL A 783 7.01 28.52 -33.66
C VAL A 783 6.36 27.28 -34.24
N LEU A 784 5.55 27.49 -35.28
CA LEU A 784 4.90 26.43 -36.05
C LEU A 784 5.08 26.71 -37.55
N PRO A 785 4.97 25.69 -38.41
CA PRO A 785 5.04 25.88 -39.86
C PRO A 785 4.00 26.88 -40.38
N SER A 786 2.83 26.96 -39.75
CA SER A 786 1.76 27.92 -40.09
C SER A 786 2.14 29.39 -39.88
N CYS A 787 3.20 29.68 -39.11
CA CYS A 787 3.72 31.03 -38.96
C CYS A 787 4.44 31.53 -40.22
N PHE A 788 4.71 30.64 -41.18
CA PHE A 788 5.47 30.89 -42.39
C PHE A 788 4.61 30.59 -43.62
N GLY A 789 4.87 31.28 -44.73
CA GLY A 789 4.31 30.86 -46.02
C GLY A 789 4.84 29.47 -46.40
N ALA A 790 4.12 28.72 -47.26
CA ALA A 790 4.52 27.36 -47.62
C ALA A 790 5.97 27.27 -48.17
N GLU A 791 6.35 28.19 -49.05
CA GLU A 791 7.72 28.27 -49.58
C GLU A 791 8.74 28.69 -48.51
N GLU A 792 8.37 29.66 -47.66
CA GLU A 792 9.22 30.15 -46.56
C GLU A 792 9.48 29.04 -45.53
N ALA A 793 8.47 28.26 -45.16
CA ALA A 793 8.60 27.13 -44.25
C ALA A 793 9.59 26.08 -44.76
N MET A 794 9.61 25.83 -46.07
CA MET A 794 10.56 24.90 -46.69
C MET A 794 11.99 25.46 -46.70
N LEU A 795 12.16 26.75 -46.96
CA LEU A 795 13.47 27.42 -46.94
C LEU A 795 14.06 27.54 -45.53
N CYS A 796 13.21 27.81 -44.53
CA CYS A 796 13.60 27.99 -43.13
C CYS A 796 13.69 26.68 -42.33
N SER A 797 13.36 25.53 -42.95
CA SER A 797 13.44 24.23 -42.30
C SER A 797 14.66 23.43 -42.74
N ARG A 798 15.08 22.46 -41.91
CA ARG A 798 16.14 21.49 -42.20
C ARG A 798 15.62 20.06 -42.06
N PRO A 799 16.10 19.09 -42.86
CA PRO A 799 15.81 17.67 -42.63
C PRO A 799 16.23 17.25 -41.23
N LEU A 800 15.40 16.44 -40.58
CA LEU A 800 15.76 15.73 -39.35
C LEU A 800 16.30 14.35 -39.75
N VAL A 801 17.54 14.07 -39.35
CA VAL A 801 18.22 12.80 -39.65
C VAL A 801 18.50 12.10 -38.33
N ALA A 802 18.07 10.85 -38.20
CA ALA A 802 18.40 10.03 -37.05
C ALA A 802 19.77 9.36 -37.26
N ASP A 803 20.67 9.53 -36.30
CA ASP A 803 21.95 8.82 -36.19
C ASP A 803 21.86 7.59 -35.28
N ALA A 804 20.76 7.43 -34.54
CA ALA A 804 20.46 6.25 -33.72
C ALA A 804 18.95 5.97 -33.67
N ALA A 805 18.58 4.72 -33.36
CA ALA A 805 17.18 4.25 -33.39
C ALA A 805 16.24 5.02 -32.45
N ASN A 806 16.75 5.51 -31.30
CA ASN A 806 15.98 6.33 -30.37
C ASN A 806 15.68 7.74 -30.90
N TYR A 807 16.50 8.29 -31.79
CA TYR A 807 16.20 9.55 -32.48
C TYR A 807 15.16 9.35 -33.57
N GLN A 808 15.19 8.20 -34.25
CA GLN A 808 14.23 7.85 -35.28
C GLN A 808 12.81 7.80 -34.74
N SER A 809 12.58 7.08 -33.62
CA SER A 809 11.25 7.00 -32.99
C SER A 809 10.73 8.36 -32.54
N ARG A 810 11.60 9.23 -31.99
CA ARG A 810 11.22 10.60 -31.59
C ARG A 810 10.87 11.48 -32.77
N ILE A 811 11.58 11.34 -33.90
CA ILE A 811 11.28 12.07 -35.13
C ILE A 811 9.93 11.60 -35.71
N GLU A 812 9.68 10.29 -35.74
CA GLU A 812 8.40 9.74 -36.21
C GLU A 812 7.22 10.21 -35.36
N ARG A 813 7.35 10.17 -34.03
CA ARG A 813 6.36 10.73 -33.11
C ARG A 813 6.11 12.21 -33.38
N PHE A 814 7.18 13.00 -33.49
CA PHE A 814 7.09 14.43 -33.80
C PHE A 814 6.34 14.69 -35.10
N VAL A 815 6.65 13.98 -36.19
CA VAL A 815 5.97 14.19 -37.48
C VAL A 815 4.51 13.78 -37.40
N ARG A 816 4.21 12.67 -36.73
CA ARG A 816 2.83 12.19 -36.53
C ARG A 816 1.97 13.19 -35.77
N GLU A 817 2.51 13.79 -34.70
CA GLU A 817 1.76 14.71 -33.84
C GLU A 817 1.72 16.14 -34.36
N SER A 818 2.80 16.62 -34.97
CA SER A 818 2.92 18.01 -35.44
C SER A 818 2.54 18.19 -36.91
N GLY A 819 2.46 17.11 -37.68
CA GLY A 819 2.37 17.13 -39.14
C GLY A 819 3.69 17.44 -39.85
N GLY A 820 4.79 17.65 -39.11
CA GLY A 820 6.08 18.07 -39.66
C GLY A 820 5.99 19.38 -40.45
N VAL A 821 6.90 19.58 -41.39
CA VAL A 821 6.80 20.68 -42.37
C VAL A 821 6.28 20.11 -43.66
N GLN A 822 5.02 20.40 -44.00
CA GLN A 822 4.32 19.86 -45.17
C GLN A 822 4.34 18.31 -45.22
N GLY A 823 4.17 17.65 -44.07
CA GLY A 823 4.21 16.19 -43.97
C GLY A 823 5.62 15.58 -43.94
N LEU A 824 6.68 16.39 -44.02
CA LEU A 824 8.06 15.91 -44.03
C LEU A 824 8.72 16.03 -42.65
N ALA A 825 9.63 15.09 -42.35
CA ALA A 825 10.49 15.09 -41.17
C ALA A 825 11.53 16.22 -41.22
N ARG A 826 11.06 17.46 -41.01
CA ARG A 826 11.87 18.66 -41.04
C ARG A 826 11.58 19.50 -39.80
N GLY A 827 12.61 20.19 -39.32
CA GLY A 827 12.48 21.11 -38.20
C GLY A 827 12.79 22.55 -38.57
N ILE A 828 12.19 23.51 -37.85
CA ILE A 828 12.40 24.95 -38.02
C ILE A 828 13.07 25.49 -36.76
N HIS A 829 14.22 26.14 -36.91
CA HIS A 829 14.86 26.84 -35.79
C HIS A 829 14.01 28.07 -35.41
N ALA A 830 13.73 28.26 -34.12
CA ALA A 830 12.96 29.39 -33.59
C ALA A 830 13.48 30.76 -34.00
N ASN A 831 14.78 30.86 -34.28
CA ASN A 831 15.41 32.07 -34.79
C ASN A 831 14.85 32.52 -36.16
N TRP A 832 14.14 31.67 -36.90
CA TRP A 832 13.53 32.04 -38.17
C TRP A 832 12.25 32.86 -38.03
N LEU A 833 11.58 32.82 -36.87
CA LEU A 833 10.42 33.68 -36.62
C LEU A 833 10.90 35.11 -36.35
N GLN A 834 11.22 35.83 -37.42
CA GLN A 834 11.74 37.20 -37.42
C GLN A 834 11.08 38.03 -38.53
N PRO A 835 10.98 39.37 -38.36
CA PRO A 835 11.51 40.20 -37.25
C PRO A 835 10.72 40.06 -35.94
N PHE A 836 11.15 40.74 -34.86
CA PHE A 836 10.50 40.69 -33.53
C PHE A 836 8.98 40.89 -33.57
N GLY A 837 8.48 41.74 -34.47
CA GLY A 837 7.04 41.97 -34.66
C GLY A 837 6.24 40.69 -34.91
N ARG A 838 6.76 39.75 -35.72
CA ARG A 838 6.10 38.44 -35.96
C ARG A 838 6.02 37.58 -34.69
N VAL A 839 7.02 37.67 -33.81
CA VAL A 839 7.02 36.95 -32.53
C VAL A 839 5.96 37.54 -31.60
N GLN A 840 5.86 38.87 -31.58
CA GLN A 840 4.88 39.59 -30.78
C GLN A 840 3.45 39.31 -31.25
N GLU A 841 3.17 39.51 -32.55
CA GLU A 841 1.86 39.22 -33.15
C GLU A 841 1.41 37.79 -32.87
N ARG A 842 2.32 36.81 -33.02
CA ARG A 842 2.00 35.41 -32.76
C ARG A 842 1.69 35.14 -31.29
N LEU A 843 2.41 35.78 -30.36
CA LEU A 843 2.11 35.62 -28.94
C LEU A 843 0.77 36.28 -28.58
N GLU A 844 0.50 37.48 -29.11
CA GLU A 844 -0.78 38.18 -28.90
C GLU A 844 -1.97 37.37 -29.45
N GLU A 845 -1.82 36.74 -30.61
CA GLU A 845 -2.82 35.82 -31.18
C GLU A 845 -3.14 34.65 -30.24
N LEU A 846 -2.12 34.08 -29.58
CA LEU A 846 -2.31 32.97 -28.65
C LEU A 846 -2.90 33.41 -27.30
N LEU A 847 -2.75 34.69 -26.96
CA LEU A 847 -3.26 35.27 -25.70
C LEU A 847 -4.71 35.75 -25.78
N GLY A 848 -5.18 36.08 -26.99
CA GLY A 848 -6.59 36.31 -27.30
C GLY A 848 -7.40 35.01 -27.29
#